data_AF-A0A965CY07-F1
#
_entry.id   AF-A0A965CY07-F1
#
_cell.length_a   1.000
_cell.length_b   1.000
_cell.length_c   1.000
_cell.angle_alpha   90.00
_cell.angle_beta   90.00
_cell.angle_gamma   90.00
#
_symmetry.space_group_name_H-M   'P 1'
#
loop_
_entity.id
_entity.type
_entity.pdbx_description
1 polymer ?
#
loop_
_entity_poly.entity_id
_entity_poly.type
_entity_poly.pdbx_seq_one_letter_code
_entity_poly.pdbx_strand_id
1 'polypeptide(L)'
;FEPVLIEGKAIQLHPLVCTAFNADFDGDQMAVHVPLSLEAQLEARTLMLSTNNILSPANGEPIIVPSQDIVLGLYYITREKMGAKGEGMHFANVGEVSRAYESRNIEVNAGIVVRLKEIEIDAAGEKREKITRYKTTVGRALLSEILPPGLPFEAINKALKKKEISKLINLSFRRCGLRETVIFADKLMYNGFTMATRAGISIAVDDMLVPTQKNDIISAAEKEVQEIESQYTSGLVTQGERYNKVVDIWGRAGDVVAKAMMDQLGTQEVSAWNYDTKTYQPLKDKKSNAVTQESFNSIYMMADSGARGSAAQIRQLAGMRGLMAKPDGSIIETPITANFREGLNVLQYFISTHGARKGLADTALKTANSGYLTRRLVDVTQDLVVIEDDCGTTNGVAMKALIEGGEVVEALRERILGRVTTTEIVNPENGQVMYPVSTLLDEDAVDAIEAVGLDEVKVRTPLTCDTRYGLCAKCYGRDLGRGSLVNVGEAVGVIAAQSIGEPGTQLTMRTFHIGGAASRTAVVSQVESKSAGVVRYSAGMRYVTNARNELIAISRSGEVLIHDEHGRERERHKVVYGATLLARDGETVKAGHVLAMWDPHTRPIITEYAGKVRFENVEEGVTVAKQTDEVTGLSTLVVVDPKRRGTAQAKGLRPQVKLLDASGSEVKIAGTELPVNITFQIGCIITVKDGQEVSVGEVLARIPQETSKTRDITGGLPRVAELFEARSPKDAGLLAEITGTVSFGKDTKGKQRLVITDLDGVAHEYLIPKDKHVMAHDGQVVNKGEVIVDGPADPHDILRLKGVEELARYISNEVQDVYRLQGVKINDKHIEVIVRQMLRRVTVVDPGETRFIVGEQLERAEILDENDKVVAEGKKPATFDYMLLGITKASLSTDSFISAASFQETTRVLTEAAIMGKRDELRGLKENVIVGRLIPAGTGLAYHNTRKRQADAAELLAATEPVAEEAPAGESQQVA
;
A
#
# COMPACT_ATOMS: atom_id res chain seq x y z
N PHE A 1 -10.58 16.45 26.80
CA PHE A 1 -11.97 16.97 26.75
C PHE A 1 -12.22 17.84 27.95
N GLU A 2 -13.15 18.78 27.87
CA GLU A 2 -13.62 19.53 29.03
C GLU A 2 -14.86 18.82 29.63
N PRO A 3 -14.92 18.60 30.95
CA PRO A 3 -16.00 17.85 31.58
C PRO A 3 -17.29 18.68 31.63
N VAL A 4 -18.41 18.05 31.28
CA VAL A 4 -19.77 18.60 31.43
C VAL A 4 -20.52 17.73 32.41
N LEU A 5 -21.13 18.34 33.43
CA LEU A 5 -21.95 17.62 34.41
C LEU A 5 -23.20 17.08 33.74
N ILE A 6 -23.48 15.80 33.95
CA ILE A 6 -24.62 15.08 33.41
C ILE A 6 -25.23 14.18 34.48
N GLU A 7 -26.51 13.84 34.31
CA GLU A 7 -27.19 12.83 35.12
C GLU A 7 -26.84 11.41 34.61
N GLY A 8 -26.79 10.44 35.53
CA GLY A 8 -26.53 9.03 35.22
C GLY A 8 -25.10 8.57 35.49
N LYS A 9 -24.78 7.34 35.06
CA LYS A 9 -23.49 6.67 35.31
C LYS A 9 -22.69 6.37 34.03
N ALA A 10 -23.15 6.85 32.88
CA ALA A 10 -22.53 6.61 31.58
C ALA A 10 -21.71 7.83 31.14
N ILE A 11 -20.54 7.58 30.54
CA ILE A 11 -19.74 8.64 29.92
C ILE A 11 -20.38 9.00 28.58
N GLN A 12 -20.63 10.28 28.35
CA GLN A 12 -21.05 10.78 27.04
C GLN A 12 -19.82 11.15 26.21
N LEU A 13 -19.71 10.56 25.01
CA LEU A 13 -18.63 10.82 24.07
C LEU A 13 -19.17 11.57 22.84
N HIS A 14 -18.40 12.53 22.34
CA HIS A 14 -18.80 13.30 21.16
C HIS A 14 -18.77 12.42 19.88
N PRO A 15 -19.81 12.44 19.01
CA PRO A 15 -19.88 11.55 17.85
C PRO A 15 -18.69 11.63 16.88
N LEU A 16 -18.19 12.84 16.61
CA LEU A 16 -17.07 13.04 15.67
C LEU A 16 -15.73 12.44 16.16
N VAL A 17 -15.58 12.16 17.46
CA VAL A 17 -14.34 11.54 17.98
C VAL A 17 -14.45 10.02 18.07
N CYS A 18 -15.65 9.45 17.89
CA CYS A 18 -15.86 8.00 18.00
C CYS A 18 -15.03 7.24 16.96
N THR A 19 -14.86 7.80 15.75
CA THR A 19 -13.99 7.22 14.72
C THR A 19 -12.52 7.20 15.14
N ALA A 20 -12.03 8.25 15.82
CA ALA A 20 -10.65 8.30 16.30
C ALA A 20 -10.41 7.33 17.47
N PHE A 21 -11.39 7.15 18.35
CA PHE A 21 -11.33 6.16 19.43
C PHE A 21 -11.62 4.73 18.96
N ASN A 22 -12.12 4.56 17.74
CA ASN A 22 -12.71 3.31 17.25
C ASN A 22 -13.70 2.72 18.28
N ALA A 23 -14.55 3.60 18.83
CA ALA A 23 -15.48 3.28 19.90
C ALA A 23 -16.85 2.89 19.34
N ASP A 24 -17.35 1.74 19.79
CA ASP A 24 -18.69 1.26 19.48
C ASP A 24 -19.59 1.37 20.73
N PHE A 25 -20.90 1.55 20.53
CA PHE A 25 -21.85 1.76 21.64
C PHE A 25 -22.62 0.49 22.02
N ASP A 26 -21.97 -0.67 21.99
CA ASP A 26 -22.53 -1.97 22.35
C ASP A 26 -22.12 -2.46 23.76
N GLY A 27 -21.37 -1.65 24.51
CA GLY A 27 -20.94 -1.94 25.88
C GLY A 27 -19.52 -1.52 26.22
N ASP A 28 -18.79 -0.90 25.28
CA ASP A 28 -17.43 -0.40 25.47
C ASP A 28 -17.32 0.56 26.67
N GLN A 29 -16.15 0.51 27.31
CA GLN A 29 -15.83 1.31 28.49
C GLN A 29 -14.64 2.23 28.19
N MET A 30 -14.71 3.46 28.70
CA MET A 30 -13.61 4.43 28.63
C MET A 30 -13.13 4.79 30.03
N ALA A 31 -11.81 4.97 30.18
CA ALA A 31 -11.20 5.44 31.42
C ALA A 31 -11.01 6.97 31.37
N VAL A 32 -11.27 7.63 32.50
CA VAL A 32 -11.09 9.07 32.67
C VAL A 32 -9.98 9.34 33.67
N HIS A 33 -9.04 10.21 33.30
CA HIS A 33 -7.94 10.66 34.16
C HIS A 33 -8.04 12.18 34.36
N VAL A 34 -7.73 12.66 35.57
CA VAL A 34 -7.80 14.07 35.92
C VAL A 34 -6.37 14.64 36.04
N PRO A 35 -5.94 15.56 35.17
CA PRO A 35 -4.64 16.22 35.30
C PRO A 35 -4.64 17.15 36.51
N LEU A 36 -3.73 16.92 37.47
CA LEU A 36 -3.70 17.65 38.73
C LEU A 36 -2.77 18.88 38.70
N SER A 37 -1.55 18.74 38.17
CA SER A 37 -0.59 19.85 38.12
C SER A 37 -0.98 20.90 37.07
N LEU A 38 -0.54 22.14 37.27
CA LEU A 38 -0.82 23.22 36.33
C LEU A 38 -0.20 22.94 34.96
N GLU A 39 1.01 22.37 34.96
CA GLU A 39 1.73 21.96 33.77
C GLU A 39 0.95 20.89 32.99
N ALA A 40 0.43 19.85 33.68
CA ALA A 40 -0.34 18.80 33.04
C ALA A 40 -1.69 19.32 32.49
N GLN A 41 -2.33 20.26 33.19
CA GLN A 41 -3.55 20.92 32.70
C GLN A 41 -3.29 21.74 31.44
N LEU A 42 -2.19 22.50 31.42
CA LEU A 42 -1.78 23.29 30.26
C LEU A 42 -1.41 22.38 29.08
N GLU A 43 -0.66 21.31 29.31
CA GLU A 43 -0.29 20.32 28.29
C GLU A 43 -1.54 19.62 27.71
N ALA A 44 -2.47 19.20 28.57
CA ALA A 44 -3.72 18.58 28.14
C ALA A 44 -4.57 19.53 27.27
N ARG A 45 -4.61 20.83 27.59
CA ARG A 45 -5.37 21.83 26.83
C ARG A 45 -4.68 22.25 25.53
N THR A 46 -3.36 22.36 25.53
CA THR A 46 -2.59 22.85 24.38
C THR A 46 -2.26 21.74 23.38
N LEU A 47 -1.95 20.53 23.85
CA LEU A 47 -1.53 19.42 23.00
C LEU A 47 -2.62 18.36 22.81
N MET A 48 -3.29 17.93 23.89
CA MET A 48 -4.18 16.74 23.85
C MET A 48 -5.65 17.06 23.57
N LEU A 49 -6.04 18.33 23.52
CA LEU A 49 -7.44 18.71 23.31
C LEU A 49 -7.92 18.21 21.94
N SER A 50 -9.14 17.69 21.89
CA SER A 50 -9.71 17.09 20.67
C SER A 50 -9.78 18.08 19.51
N THR A 51 -9.99 19.37 19.80
CA THR A 51 -10.02 20.44 18.79
C THR A 51 -8.67 20.68 18.13
N ASN A 52 -7.56 20.22 18.73
CA ASN A 52 -6.21 20.41 18.19
C ASN A 52 -5.77 19.20 17.34
N ASN A 53 -6.40 18.05 17.52
CA ASN A 53 -6.02 16.78 16.92
C ASN A 53 -7.11 16.29 15.96
N ILE A 54 -7.25 16.97 14.82
CA ILE A 54 -8.33 16.72 13.86
C ILE A 54 -7.89 15.96 12.61
N LEU A 55 -6.58 15.89 12.34
CA LEU A 55 -6.01 15.13 11.25
C LEU A 55 -5.39 13.84 11.76
N SER A 56 -5.37 12.82 10.91
CA SER A 56 -4.66 11.58 11.15
C SER A 56 -3.15 11.79 11.05
N PRO A 57 -2.35 11.38 12.04
CA PRO A 57 -0.90 11.46 11.96
C PRO A 57 -0.31 10.51 10.90
N ALA A 58 -1.07 9.50 10.44
CA ALA A 58 -0.59 8.53 9.46
C ALA A 58 -0.52 9.09 8.04
N ASN A 59 -1.46 9.97 7.66
CA ASN A 59 -1.63 10.44 6.27
C ASN A 59 -2.05 11.92 6.13
N GLY A 60 -2.40 12.60 7.22
CA GLY A 60 -2.82 14.00 7.21
C GLY A 60 -4.24 14.26 6.70
N GLU A 61 -5.04 13.22 6.46
CA GLU A 61 -6.47 13.35 6.19
C GLU A 61 -7.26 13.61 7.49
N PRO A 62 -8.40 14.31 7.46
CA PRO A 62 -9.23 14.49 8.64
C PRO A 62 -9.68 13.14 9.22
N ILE A 63 -9.53 12.98 10.55
CA ILE A 63 -10.04 11.80 11.27
C ILE A 63 -11.42 12.06 11.91
N ILE A 64 -11.73 13.32 12.20
CA ILE A 64 -13.02 13.77 12.78
C ILE A 64 -14.15 13.84 11.74
N VAL A 65 -14.14 12.94 10.76
CA VAL A 65 -15.11 12.95 9.66
C VAL A 65 -16.46 12.45 10.18
N PRO A 66 -17.56 13.14 9.83
CA PRO A 66 -18.90 12.63 10.04
C PRO A 66 -19.04 11.16 9.62
N SER A 67 -19.70 10.37 10.45
CA SER A 67 -19.90 8.94 10.23
C SER A 67 -21.39 8.61 10.11
N GLN A 68 -21.68 7.48 9.44
CA GLN A 68 -22.99 6.82 9.41
C GLN A 68 -24.15 7.81 9.15
N ASP A 69 -25.02 8.01 10.12
CA ASP A 69 -26.27 8.77 10.01
C ASP A 69 -26.04 10.23 9.61
N ILE A 70 -24.96 10.86 10.09
CA ILE A 70 -24.64 12.25 9.77
C ILE A 70 -24.34 12.37 8.27
N VAL A 71 -23.58 11.41 7.72
CA VAL A 71 -23.28 11.36 6.28
C VAL A 71 -24.55 11.12 5.48
N LEU A 72 -25.41 10.21 5.93
CA LEU A 72 -26.66 9.90 5.25
C LEU A 72 -27.60 11.13 5.21
N GLY A 73 -27.70 11.87 6.30
CA GLY A 73 -28.48 13.11 6.38
C GLY A 73 -27.95 14.21 5.44
N LEU A 74 -26.62 14.42 5.45
CA LEU A 74 -25.95 15.38 4.55
C LEU A 74 -26.05 14.99 3.07
N TYR A 75 -25.94 13.70 2.77
CA TYR A 75 -26.14 13.16 1.43
C TYR A 75 -27.58 13.38 0.97
N TYR A 76 -28.58 13.07 1.80
CA TYR A 76 -29.99 13.25 1.48
C TYR A 76 -30.34 14.72 1.19
N ILE A 77 -29.93 15.66 2.03
CA ILE A 77 -30.22 17.09 1.84
C ILE A 77 -29.53 17.67 0.58
N THR A 78 -28.35 17.17 0.23
CA THR A 78 -27.59 17.66 -0.94
C THR A 78 -27.92 16.97 -2.24
N ARG A 79 -28.74 15.92 -2.23
CA ARG A 79 -29.16 15.22 -3.44
C ARG A 79 -30.26 15.98 -4.15
N GLU A 80 -30.20 16.02 -5.48
CA GLU A 80 -31.24 16.62 -6.32
C GLU A 80 -32.28 15.57 -6.71
N LYS A 81 -33.56 15.96 -6.74
CA LYS A 81 -34.68 15.12 -7.18
C LYS A 81 -35.38 15.83 -8.34
N MET A 82 -35.46 15.17 -9.48
CA MET A 82 -36.21 15.69 -10.62
C MET A 82 -37.71 15.60 -10.35
N GLY A 83 -38.47 16.59 -10.80
CA GLY A 83 -39.91 16.68 -10.60
C GLY A 83 -40.33 17.02 -9.17
N ALA A 84 -39.41 17.46 -8.31
CA ALA A 84 -39.73 17.80 -6.93
C ALA A 84 -40.58 19.08 -6.83
N LYS A 85 -41.40 19.19 -5.78
CA LYS A 85 -42.19 20.39 -5.53
C LYS A 85 -41.28 21.61 -5.35
N GLY A 86 -41.49 22.66 -6.15
CA GLY A 86 -40.67 23.88 -6.12
C GLY A 86 -39.52 23.91 -7.13
N GLU A 87 -39.42 22.93 -8.02
CA GLU A 87 -38.40 22.91 -9.08
C GLU A 87 -38.51 24.15 -9.99
N GLY A 88 -37.36 24.74 -10.30
CA GLY A 88 -37.23 25.91 -11.18
C GLY A 88 -37.60 27.24 -10.52
N MET A 89 -37.96 27.26 -9.23
CA MET A 89 -38.25 28.50 -8.52
C MET A 89 -36.99 29.35 -8.31
N HIS A 90 -37.18 30.68 -8.33
CA HIS A 90 -36.13 31.65 -8.10
C HIS A 90 -36.30 32.30 -6.73
N PHE A 91 -35.21 32.36 -5.95
CA PHE A 91 -35.20 32.94 -4.61
C PHE A 91 -34.19 34.08 -4.49
N ALA A 92 -34.54 35.10 -3.71
CA ALA A 92 -33.72 36.29 -3.50
C ALA A 92 -32.58 36.06 -2.51
N ASN A 93 -32.75 35.17 -1.53
CA ASN A 93 -31.74 34.82 -0.51
C ASN A 93 -32.10 33.50 0.19
N VAL A 94 -31.20 33.00 1.04
CA VAL A 94 -31.40 31.75 1.80
C VAL A 94 -32.55 31.85 2.81
N GLY A 95 -32.79 33.03 3.41
CA GLY A 95 -33.91 33.23 4.34
C GLY A 95 -35.29 33.02 3.68
N GLU A 96 -35.43 33.39 2.41
CA GLU A 96 -36.64 33.11 1.63
C GLU A 96 -36.80 31.61 1.32
N VAL A 97 -35.70 30.93 0.99
CA VAL A 97 -35.66 29.47 0.79
C VAL A 97 -36.09 28.75 2.08
N SER A 98 -35.53 29.15 3.24
CA SER A 98 -35.88 28.58 4.54
C SER A 98 -37.38 28.72 4.84
N ARG A 99 -37.94 29.93 4.66
CA ARG A 99 -39.38 30.17 4.85
C ARG A 99 -40.25 29.32 3.92
N ALA A 100 -39.86 29.19 2.65
CA ALA A 100 -40.58 28.39 1.66
C ALA A 100 -40.53 26.89 2.01
N TYR A 101 -39.40 26.41 2.54
CA TYR A 101 -39.25 25.04 3.00
C TYR A 101 -40.07 24.76 4.26
N GLU A 102 -40.00 25.63 5.28
CA GLU A 102 -40.77 25.49 6.52
C GLU A 102 -42.29 25.57 6.31
N SER A 103 -42.74 26.39 5.36
CA SER A 103 -44.14 26.45 4.92
C SER A 103 -44.57 25.26 4.05
N ARG A 104 -43.68 24.29 3.79
CA ARG A 104 -43.91 23.08 2.99
C ARG A 104 -44.32 23.37 1.54
N ASN A 105 -43.92 24.53 1.02
CA ASN A 105 -44.20 24.93 -0.36
C ASN A 105 -43.16 24.39 -1.35
N ILE A 106 -41.99 24.01 -0.86
CA ILE A 106 -40.92 23.39 -1.65
C ILE A 106 -40.36 22.16 -0.93
N GLU A 107 -39.78 21.23 -1.69
CA GLU A 107 -39.05 20.07 -1.17
C GLU A 107 -37.56 20.37 -1.04
N VAL A 108 -36.90 19.69 -0.09
CA VAL A 108 -35.48 19.91 0.20
C VAL A 108 -34.56 19.52 -0.98
N ASN A 109 -34.99 18.57 -1.80
CA ASN A 109 -34.24 18.06 -2.96
C ASN A 109 -34.58 18.82 -4.26
N ALA A 110 -35.43 19.84 -4.22
CA ALA A 110 -35.84 20.56 -5.42
C ALA A 110 -34.71 21.43 -5.97
N GLY A 111 -34.51 21.38 -7.29
CA GLY A 111 -33.58 22.24 -8.03
C GLY A 111 -34.13 23.66 -8.13
N ILE A 112 -33.40 24.63 -7.59
CA ILE A 112 -33.78 26.05 -7.50
C ILE A 112 -32.65 26.96 -7.99
N VAL A 113 -32.97 28.23 -8.20
CA VAL A 113 -31.97 29.28 -8.46
C VAL A 113 -32.01 30.29 -7.34
N VAL A 114 -30.90 30.45 -6.62
CA VAL A 114 -30.82 31.35 -5.45
C VAL A 114 -29.59 32.24 -5.54
N ARG A 115 -29.72 33.47 -5.02
CA ARG A 115 -28.58 34.38 -4.80
C ARG A 115 -27.92 34.04 -3.46
N LEU A 116 -26.65 33.68 -3.49
CA LEU A 116 -25.85 33.39 -2.31
C LEU A 116 -24.80 34.47 -2.10
N LYS A 117 -24.50 34.75 -0.83
CA LYS A 117 -23.43 35.65 -0.41
C LYS A 117 -22.23 34.80 -0.05
N GLU A 118 -21.10 35.03 -0.72
CA GLU A 118 -19.84 34.35 -0.49
C GLU A 118 -18.81 35.36 0.02
N ILE A 119 -17.90 34.89 0.87
CA ILE A 119 -16.77 35.68 1.36
C ILE A 119 -15.51 35.00 0.82
N GLU A 120 -14.87 35.63 -0.15
CA GLU A 120 -13.56 35.21 -0.64
C GLU A 120 -12.47 35.88 0.22
N ILE A 121 -11.43 35.12 0.57
CA ILE A 121 -10.25 35.63 1.25
C ILE A 121 -9.12 35.63 0.23
N ASP A 122 -8.51 36.78 -0.03
CA ASP A 122 -7.35 36.86 -0.92
C ASP A 122 -6.06 36.40 -0.22
N ALA A 123 -4.98 36.24 -0.98
CA ALA A 123 -3.67 35.83 -0.45
C ALA A 123 -3.08 36.81 0.59
N ALA A 124 -3.59 38.04 0.65
CA ALA A 124 -3.23 39.05 1.65
C ALA A 124 -4.12 39.00 2.90
N GLY A 125 -5.14 38.12 2.92
CA GLY A 125 -6.08 37.95 4.03
C GLY A 125 -7.26 38.93 4.03
N GLU A 126 -7.43 39.76 2.98
CA GLU A 126 -8.57 40.66 2.87
C GLU A 126 -9.84 39.90 2.45
N LYS A 127 -10.95 40.20 3.13
CA LYS A 127 -12.26 39.60 2.88
C LYS A 127 -13.01 40.41 1.83
N ARG A 128 -13.38 39.77 0.72
CA ARG A 128 -14.23 40.36 -0.32
C ARG A 128 -15.57 39.65 -0.36
N GLU A 129 -16.64 40.43 -0.27
CA GLU A 129 -18.00 39.90 -0.44
C GLU A 129 -18.35 39.79 -1.93
N LYS A 130 -18.81 38.61 -2.31
CA LYS A 130 -19.24 38.29 -3.68
C LYS A 130 -20.65 37.74 -3.63
N ILE A 131 -21.54 38.29 -4.47
CA ILE A 131 -22.92 37.82 -4.57
C ILE A 131 -23.08 37.13 -5.91
N THR A 132 -23.28 35.81 -5.88
CA THR A 132 -23.37 34.97 -7.07
C THR A 132 -24.74 34.29 -7.13
N ARG A 133 -25.30 34.16 -8.33
CA ARG A 133 -26.51 33.35 -8.57
C ARG A 133 -26.09 31.94 -8.91
N TYR A 134 -26.55 30.97 -8.12
CA TYR A 134 -26.28 29.56 -8.35
C TYR A 134 -27.56 28.80 -8.69
N LYS A 135 -27.44 27.86 -9.64
CA LYS A 135 -28.38 26.74 -9.78
C LYS A 135 -27.95 25.66 -8.79
N THR A 136 -28.82 25.34 -7.84
CA THR A 136 -28.50 24.44 -6.73
C THR A 136 -29.79 23.82 -6.17
N THR A 137 -29.72 23.06 -5.08
CA THR A 137 -30.91 22.53 -4.40
C THR A 137 -31.27 23.36 -3.17
N VAL A 138 -32.52 23.27 -2.72
CA VAL A 138 -32.98 23.89 -1.45
C VAL A 138 -32.06 23.49 -0.31
N GLY A 139 -31.73 22.20 -0.20
CA GLY A 139 -30.85 21.70 0.84
C GLY A 139 -29.42 22.22 0.79
N ARG A 140 -28.79 22.28 -0.39
CA ARG A 140 -27.45 22.87 -0.56
C ARG A 140 -27.45 24.36 -0.24
N ALA A 141 -28.51 25.08 -0.60
CA ALA A 141 -28.67 26.49 -0.26
C ALA A 141 -28.76 26.70 1.27
N LEU A 142 -29.50 25.86 2.00
CA LEU A 142 -29.55 25.91 3.46
C LEU A 142 -28.18 25.60 4.09
N LEU A 143 -27.44 24.62 3.54
CA LEU A 143 -26.07 24.33 3.99
C LEU A 143 -25.05 25.43 3.66
N SER A 144 -25.39 26.42 2.81
CA SER A 144 -24.46 27.54 2.57
C SER A 144 -24.26 28.41 3.81
N GLU A 145 -25.23 28.47 4.73
CA GLU A 145 -25.14 29.29 5.96
C GLU A 145 -24.10 28.77 6.96
N ILE A 146 -23.73 27.50 6.87
CA ILE A 146 -22.74 26.90 7.78
C ILE A 146 -21.30 27.03 7.26
N LEU A 147 -21.11 27.40 5.99
CA LEU A 147 -19.78 27.49 5.38
C LEU A 147 -18.90 28.53 6.09
N PRO A 148 -17.63 28.21 6.37
CA PRO A 148 -16.70 29.18 6.92
C PRO A 148 -16.30 30.22 5.86
N PRO A 149 -15.94 31.45 6.27
CA PRO A 149 -15.45 32.47 5.33
C PRO A 149 -14.17 31.97 4.63
N GLY A 150 -14.09 32.12 3.31
CA GLY A 150 -12.98 31.65 2.49
C GLY A 150 -13.22 30.33 1.75
N LEU A 151 -14.30 29.59 2.07
CA LEU A 151 -14.68 28.38 1.33
C LEU A 151 -15.67 28.72 0.20
N PRO A 152 -15.42 28.30 -1.06
CA PRO A 152 -16.35 28.55 -2.16
C PRO A 152 -17.61 27.67 -2.04
N PHE A 153 -18.78 28.19 -2.43
CA PHE A 153 -20.02 27.43 -2.43
C PHE A 153 -19.97 26.20 -3.35
N GLU A 154 -19.15 26.26 -4.40
CA GLU A 154 -18.91 25.14 -5.31
C GLU A 154 -18.42 23.87 -4.58
N ALA A 155 -17.74 24.02 -3.44
CA ALA A 155 -17.30 22.89 -2.64
C ALA A 155 -18.46 22.03 -2.09
N ILE A 156 -19.63 22.64 -1.86
CA ILE A 156 -20.84 21.95 -1.39
C ILE A 156 -21.92 21.76 -2.46
N ASN A 157 -21.75 22.34 -3.65
CA ASN A 157 -22.76 22.26 -4.71
C ASN A 157 -22.76 20.91 -5.47
N LYS A 158 -22.73 19.81 -4.73
CA LYS A 158 -22.70 18.42 -5.21
C LYS A 158 -23.32 17.51 -4.15
N ALA A 159 -23.60 16.25 -4.52
CA ALA A 159 -24.05 15.26 -3.55
C ALA A 159 -22.91 14.93 -2.57
N LEU A 160 -23.09 15.26 -1.29
CA LEU A 160 -22.09 15.09 -0.25
C LEU A 160 -22.03 13.63 0.23
N LYS A 161 -21.25 12.81 -0.50
CA LYS A 161 -20.85 11.47 -0.07
C LYS A 161 -19.78 11.55 1.03
N LYS A 162 -19.53 10.48 1.77
CA LYS A 162 -18.50 10.40 2.84
C LYS A 162 -17.14 10.96 2.41
N LYS A 163 -16.66 10.57 1.22
CA LYS A 163 -15.37 11.04 0.68
C LYS A 163 -15.37 12.54 0.40
N GLU A 164 -16.46 13.08 -0.13
CA GLU A 164 -16.58 14.51 -0.44
C GLU A 164 -16.70 15.35 0.85
N ILE A 165 -17.36 14.84 1.88
CA ILE A 165 -17.40 15.48 3.21
C ILE A 165 -15.99 15.54 3.82
N SER A 166 -15.22 14.45 3.74
CA SER A 166 -13.82 14.45 4.22
C SER A 166 -12.98 15.49 3.47
N LYS A 167 -13.08 15.54 2.13
CA LYS A 167 -12.40 16.55 1.31
C LYS A 167 -12.82 17.98 1.68
N LEU A 168 -14.10 18.20 1.97
CA LEU A 168 -14.64 19.50 2.36
C LEU A 168 -14.05 19.98 3.69
N ILE A 169 -13.95 19.09 4.70
CA ILE A 169 -13.31 19.39 5.99
C ILE A 169 -11.81 19.64 5.79
N ASN A 170 -11.14 18.86 4.95
CA ASN A 170 -9.72 19.07 4.65
C ASN A 170 -9.47 20.43 3.98
N LEU A 171 -10.29 20.80 2.99
CA LEU A 171 -10.22 22.09 2.32
C LEU A 171 -10.44 23.25 3.31
N SER A 172 -11.42 23.10 4.22
CA SER A 172 -11.64 24.06 5.31
C SER A 172 -10.41 24.18 6.20
N PHE A 173 -9.78 23.06 6.56
CA PHE A 173 -8.58 23.08 7.40
C PHE A 173 -7.43 23.86 6.76
N ARG A 174 -7.18 23.59 5.47
CA ARG A 174 -6.07 24.20 4.73
C ARG A 174 -6.28 25.68 4.43
N ARG A 175 -7.51 26.11 4.10
CA ARG A 175 -7.80 27.50 3.72
C ARG A 175 -8.29 28.38 4.86
N CYS A 176 -9.16 27.86 5.72
CA CYS A 176 -9.83 28.63 6.78
C CYS A 176 -9.15 28.46 8.15
N GLY A 177 -8.24 27.48 8.28
CA GLY A 177 -7.51 27.20 9.51
C GLY A 177 -8.27 26.32 10.51
N LEU A 178 -7.63 26.05 11.65
CA LEU A 178 -8.10 25.08 12.65
C LEU A 178 -9.44 25.47 13.27
N ARG A 179 -9.54 26.70 13.79
CA ARG A 179 -10.72 27.17 14.55
C ARG A 179 -12.01 27.10 13.73
N GLU A 180 -11.98 27.67 12.53
CA GLU A 180 -13.16 27.70 11.65
C GLU A 180 -13.57 26.28 11.22
N THR A 181 -12.60 25.40 11.00
CA THR A 181 -12.85 24.00 10.64
C THR A 181 -13.52 23.21 11.75
N VAL A 182 -13.11 23.42 13.02
CA VAL A 182 -13.75 22.77 14.17
C VAL A 182 -15.21 23.21 14.30
N ILE A 183 -15.47 24.52 14.19
CA ILE A 183 -16.84 25.07 14.24
C ILE A 183 -17.68 24.52 13.07
N PHE A 184 -17.07 24.42 11.89
CA PHE A 184 -17.73 23.90 10.70
C PHE A 184 -18.09 22.41 10.83
N ALA A 185 -17.17 21.58 11.32
CA ALA A 185 -17.42 20.16 11.55
C ALA A 185 -18.56 19.91 12.55
N ASP A 186 -18.62 20.71 13.61
CA ASP A 186 -19.68 20.65 14.62
C ASP A 186 -21.05 21.05 14.04
N LYS A 187 -21.10 22.15 13.27
CA LYS A 187 -22.31 22.56 12.54
C LYS A 187 -22.78 21.51 11.52
N LEU A 188 -21.84 20.85 10.83
CA LEU A 188 -22.15 19.75 9.92
C LEU A 188 -22.78 18.56 10.66
N MET A 189 -22.26 18.23 11.85
CA MET A 189 -22.81 17.16 12.69
C MET A 189 -24.28 17.44 13.05
N TYR A 190 -24.58 18.62 13.61
CA TYR A 190 -25.95 18.96 14.02
C TYR A 190 -26.94 18.98 12.85
N ASN A 191 -26.53 19.55 11.70
CA ASN A 191 -27.36 19.56 10.49
C ASN A 191 -27.55 18.15 9.94
N GLY A 192 -26.51 17.33 9.90
CA GLY A 192 -26.59 15.95 9.44
C GLY A 192 -27.58 15.14 10.27
N PHE A 193 -27.52 15.18 11.60
CA PHE A 193 -28.50 14.51 12.46
C PHE A 193 -29.92 15.02 12.25
N THR A 194 -30.11 16.35 12.24
CA THR A 194 -31.44 16.95 12.05
C THR A 194 -32.07 16.51 10.73
N MET A 195 -31.28 16.48 9.65
CA MET A 195 -31.75 16.10 8.33
C MET A 195 -31.92 14.59 8.19
N ALA A 196 -31.08 13.77 8.83
CA ALA A 196 -31.26 12.33 8.87
C ALA A 196 -32.59 11.95 9.52
N THR A 197 -32.94 12.58 10.66
CA THR A 197 -34.23 12.38 11.32
C THR A 197 -35.40 12.80 10.43
N ARG A 198 -35.30 13.95 9.75
CA ARG A 198 -36.35 14.44 8.84
C ARG A 198 -36.50 13.59 7.57
N ALA A 199 -35.41 12.99 7.09
CA ALA A 199 -35.42 12.13 5.92
C ALA A 199 -36.25 10.86 6.14
N GLY A 200 -36.33 10.37 7.39
CA GLY A 200 -37.13 9.20 7.74
C GLY A 200 -36.71 7.92 7.00
N ILE A 201 -35.42 7.80 6.66
CA ILE A 201 -34.88 6.65 5.92
C ILE A 201 -34.99 5.40 6.78
N SER A 202 -35.59 4.35 6.23
CA SER A 202 -35.81 3.06 6.89
C SER A 202 -35.37 1.92 5.98
N ILE A 203 -35.26 0.70 6.52
CA ILE A 203 -34.97 -0.51 5.75
C ILE A 203 -36.18 -1.44 5.84
N ALA A 204 -36.76 -1.78 4.71
CA ALA A 204 -37.82 -2.77 4.56
C ALA A 204 -37.38 -3.94 3.67
N VAL A 205 -38.11 -5.05 3.75
CA VAL A 205 -37.87 -6.24 2.89
C VAL A 205 -38.05 -5.89 1.40
N ASP A 206 -38.95 -4.96 1.09
CA ASP A 206 -39.20 -4.52 -0.29
C ASP A 206 -38.08 -3.65 -0.85
N ASP A 207 -37.24 -3.05 0.00
CA ASP A 207 -36.08 -2.30 -0.46
C ASP A 207 -35.00 -3.23 -1.06
N MET A 208 -35.02 -4.52 -0.72
CA MET A 208 -34.04 -5.52 -1.17
C MET A 208 -34.39 -6.10 -2.54
N LEU A 209 -34.37 -5.29 -3.60
CA LEU A 209 -34.79 -5.71 -4.94
C LEU A 209 -33.89 -6.80 -5.55
N VAL A 210 -34.46 -7.98 -5.80
CA VAL A 210 -33.77 -9.09 -6.47
C VAL A 210 -33.81 -8.85 -7.99
N PRO A 211 -32.68 -8.95 -8.70
CA PRO A 211 -32.66 -8.72 -10.14
C PRO A 211 -33.45 -9.79 -10.88
N THR A 212 -34.28 -9.39 -11.84
CA THR A 212 -35.14 -10.32 -12.61
C THR A 212 -34.32 -11.28 -13.47
N GLN A 213 -33.17 -10.82 -13.98
CA GLN A 213 -32.23 -11.57 -14.81
C GLN A 213 -31.42 -12.62 -14.01
N LYS A 214 -31.55 -12.65 -12.68
CA LYS A 214 -30.74 -13.52 -11.80
C LYS A 214 -30.79 -14.99 -12.24
N ASN A 215 -32.00 -15.51 -12.44
CA ASN A 215 -32.19 -16.93 -12.75
C ASN A 215 -31.57 -17.29 -14.10
N ASP A 216 -31.66 -16.38 -15.08
CA ASP A 216 -31.07 -16.58 -16.40
C ASP A 216 -29.54 -16.63 -16.33
N ILE A 217 -28.92 -15.74 -15.53
CA ILE A 217 -27.48 -15.70 -15.31
C ILE A 217 -27.00 -16.99 -14.63
N ILE A 218 -27.72 -17.46 -13.61
CA ILE A 218 -27.39 -18.70 -12.89
C ILE A 218 -27.51 -19.90 -13.83
N SER A 219 -28.60 -20.00 -14.61
CA SER A 219 -28.78 -21.09 -15.56
C SER A 219 -27.73 -21.09 -16.68
N ALA A 220 -27.25 -19.91 -17.11
CA ALA A 220 -26.14 -19.82 -18.06
C ALA A 220 -24.83 -20.34 -17.45
N ALA A 221 -24.52 -19.93 -16.21
CA ALA A 221 -23.33 -20.40 -15.50
C ALA A 221 -23.38 -21.93 -15.22
N GLU A 222 -24.54 -22.47 -14.86
CA GLU A 222 -24.72 -23.91 -14.68
C GLU A 222 -24.47 -24.70 -15.97
N LYS A 223 -24.90 -24.18 -17.13
CA LYS A 223 -24.61 -24.79 -18.43
C LYS A 223 -23.12 -24.76 -18.75
N GLU A 224 -22.44 -23.63 -18.53
CA GLU A 224 -20.98 -23.54 -18.70
C GLU A 224 -20.25 -24.57 -17.81
N VAL A 225 -20.68 -24.74 -16.56
CA VAL A 225 -20.11 -25.73 -15.64
C VAL A 225 -20.34 -27.16 -16.15
N GLN A 226 -21.53 -27.48 -16.65
CA GLN A 226 -21.83 -28.79 -17.25
C GLN A 226 -20.96 -29.07 -18.49
N GLU A 227 -20.72 -28.06 -19.32
CA GLU A 227 -19.80 -28.19 -20.46
C GLU A 227 -18.38 -28.51 -19.99
N ILE A 228 -17.87 -27.83 -18.96
CA ILE A 228 -16.55 -28.12 -18.38
C ILE A 228 -16.51 -29.52 -17.75
N GLU A 229 -17.56 -29.98 -17.09
CA GLU A 229 -17.66 -31.35 -16.58
C GLU A 229 -17.65 -32.38 -17.71
N SER A 230 -18.31 -32.10 -18.84
CA SER A 230 -18.27 -32.96 -20.02
C SER A 230 -16.87 -33.00 -20.67
N GLN A 231 -16.16 -31.86 -20.68
CA GLN A 231 -14.78 -31.76 -21.15
C GLN A 231 -13.83 -32.56 -20.26
N TYR A 232 -14.03 -32.49 -18.94
CA TYR A 232 -13.30 -33.32 -17.98
C TYR A 232 -13.57 -34.81 -18.24
N THR A 233 -14.84 -35.21 -18.35
CA THR A 233 -15.22 -36.61 -18.61
C THR A 233 -14.67 -37.15 -19.93
N SER A 234 -14.51 -36.28 -20.94
CA SER A 234 -13.93 -36.63 -22.25
C SER A 234 -12.40 -36.53 -22.32
N GLY A 235 -11.73 -36.12 -21.24
CA GLY A 235 -10.26 -36.05 -21.17
C GLY A 235 -9.63 -34.78 -21.70
N LEU A 236 -10.41 -33.77 -22.07
CA LEU A 236 -9.87 -32.52 -22.62
C LEU A 236 -9.24 -31.61 -21.55
N VAL A 237 -9.60 -31.81 -20.28
CA VAL A 237 -9.23 -30.93 -19.16
C VAL A 237 -8.87 -31.80 -17.96
N THR A 238 -7.89 -31.40 -17.16
CA THR A 238 -7.51 -32.10 -15.91
C THR A 238 -8.43 -31.73 -14.75
N GLN A 239 -8.45 -32.53 -13.67
CA GLN A 239 -9.28 -32.23 -12.49
C GLN A 239 -8.94 -30.90 -11.82
N GLY A 240 -7.66 -30.51 -11.78
CA GLY A 240 -7.23 -29.22 -11.22
C GLY A 240 -7.71 -28.04 -12.06
N GLU A 241 -7.60 -28.14 -13.38
CA GLU A 241 -8.12 -27.14 -14.32
C GLU A 241 -9.65 -27.06 -14.28
N ARG A 242 -10.35 -28.20 -14.16
CA ARG A 242 -11.80 -28.26 -13.99
C ARG A 242 -12.22 -27.46 -12.76
N TYR A 243 -11.62 -27.75 -11.60
CA TYR A 243 -11.90 -27.04 -10.36
C TYR A 243 -11.69 -25.52 -10.49
N ASN A 244 -10.56 -25.09 -11.06
CA ASN A 244 -10.27 -23.67 -11.24
C ASN A 244 -11.28 -22.99 -12.18
N LYS A 245 -11.59 -23.61 -13.33
CA LYS A 245 -12.57 -23.09 -14.27
C LYS A 245 -13.97 -22.97 -13.65
N VAL A 246 -14.41 -23.98 -12.89
CA VAL A 246 -15.72 -23.96 -12.21
C VAL A 246 -15.77 -22.82 -11.19
N VAL A 247 -14.73 -22.67 -10.38
CA VAL A 247 -14.62 -21.56 -9.41
C VAL A 247 -14.66 -20.21 -10.13
N ASP A 248 -13.95 -20.05 -11.25
CA ASP A 248 -13.91 -18.79 -12.00
C ASP A 248 -15.25 -18.47 -12.69
N ILE A 249 -15.95 -19.47 -13.23
CA ILE A 249 -17.31 -19.30 -13.78
C ILE A 249 -18.26 -18.78 -12.70
N TRP A 250 -18.26 -19.40 -11.52
CA TRP A 250 -19.12 -18.98 -10.41
C TRP A 250 -18.72 -17.62 -9.83
N GLY A 251 -17.43 -17.31 -9.79
CA GLY A 251 -16.94 -15.97 -9.43
C GLY A 251 -17.50 -14.91 -10.37
N ARG A 252 -17.35 -15.13 -11.68
CA ARG A 252 -17.87 -14.25 -12.73
C ARG A 252 -19.38 -14.09 -12.66
N ALA A 253 -20.12 -15.20 -12.51
CA ALA A 253 -21.57 -15.18 -12.37
C ALA A 253 -22.01 -14.33 -11.18
N GLY A 254 -21.32 -14.45 -10.04
CA GLY A 254 -21.56 -13.63 -8.85
C GLY A 254 -21.38 -12.13 -9.13
N ASP A 255 -20.38 -11.74 -9.90
CA ASP A 255 -20.12 -10.34 -10.24
C ASP A 255 -21.13 -9.79 -11.27
N VAL A 256 -21.55 -10.60 -12.24
CA VAL A 256 -22.59 -10.23 -13.20
C VAL A 256 -23.93 -10.04 -12.49
N VAL A 257 -24.31 -10.92 -11.56
CA VAL A 257 -25.51 -10.76 -10.72
C VAL A 257 -25.41 -9.49 -9.88
N ALA A 258 -24.23 -9.19 -9.31
CA ALA A 258 -24.01 -7.97 -8.54
C ALA A 258 -24.24 -6.71 -9.39
N LYS A 259 -23.71 -6.71 -10.62
CA LYS A 259 -23.86 -5.59 -11.55
C LYS A 259 -25.33 -5.40 -11.95
N ALA A 260 -26.00 -6.48 -12.37
CA ALA A 260 -27.42 -6.44 -12.73
C ALA A 260 -28.30 -5.92 -11.58
N MET A 261 -28.00 -6.36 -10.35
CA MET A 261 -28.66 -5.86 -9.14
C MET A 261 -28.41 -4.36 -8.93
N MET A 262 -27.16 -3.90 -9.02
CA MET A 262 -26.84 -2.48 -8.82
C MET A 262 -27.45 -1.57 -9.90
N ASP A 263 -27.49 -2.01 -11.15
CA ASP A 263 -28.10 -1.25 -12.25
C ASP A 263 -29.62 -1.09 -12.04
N GLN A 264 -30.30 -2.16 -11.62
CA GLN A 264 -31.73 -2.14 -11.32
C GLN A 264 -32.06 -1.38 -10.03
N LEU A 265 -31.24 -1.53 -8.98
CA LEU A 265 -31.43 -0.87 -7.70
C LEU A 265 -31.08 0.62 -7.76
N GLY A 266 -30.10 1.00 -8.59
CA GLY A 266 -29.53 2.34 -8.68
C GLY A 266 -30.33 3.32 -9.53
N THR A 267 -31.33 2.85 -10.29
CA THR A 267 -32.18 3.71 -11.13
C THR A 267 -33.65 3.59 -10.73
N GLN A 268 -34.41 4.67 -10.87
CA GLN A 268 -35.85 4.70 -10.66
C GLN A 268 -36.53 5.63 -11.66
N GLU A 269 -37.80 5.36 -11.97
CA GLU A 269 -38.61 6.25 -12.81
C GLU A 269 -39.00 7.53 -12.04
N VAL A 270 -38.93 8.67 -12.74
CA VAL A 270 -39.23 9.99 -12.17
C VAL A 270 -40.72 10.22 -12.15
N SER A 271 -41.23 10.67 -11.01
CA SER A 271 -42.55 11.29 -10.89
C SER A 271 -42.39 12.78 -10.61
N ALA A 272 -43.17 13.60 -11.28
CA ALA A 272 -43.17 15.04 -11.13
C ALA A 272 -44.41 15.55 -10.39
N TRP A 273 -44.19 16.55 -9.54
CA TRP A 273 -45.23 17.26 -8.82
C TRP A 273 -46.09 18.07 -9.77
N ASN A 274 -47.37 17.73 -9.86
CA ASN A 274 -48.34 18.49 -10.60
C ASN A 274 -49.03 19.51 -9.67
N TYR A 275 -48.92 20.81 -9.98
CA TYR A 275 -49.49 21.88 -9.17
C TYR A 275 -51.02 21.94 -9.23
N ASP A 276 -51.63 21.48 -10.31
CA ASP A 276 -53.09 21.48 -10.50
C ASP A 276 -53.74 20.34 -9.72
N THR A 277 -53.18 19.13 -9.80
CA THR A 277 -53.73 17.95 -9.09
C THR A 277 -53.17 17.75 -7.68
N LYS A 278 -52.13 18.50 -7.31
CA LYS A 278 -51.37 18.34 -6.04
C LYS A 278 -50.92 16.90 -5.80
N THR A 279 -50.58 16.19 -6.87
CA THR A 279 -50.13 14.80 -6.84
C THR A 279 -48.92 14.58 -7.74
N TYR A 280 -48.17 13.51 -7.45
CA TYR A 280 -47.04 13.07 -8.28
C TYR A 280 -47.54 12.26 -9.48
N GLN A 281 -47.13 12.64 -10.68
CA GLN A 281 -47.46 11.93 -11.93
C GLN A 281 -46.16 11.52 -12.66
N PRO A 282 -46.13 10.35 -13.35
CA PRO A 282 -44.94 9.91 -14.07
C PRO A 282 -44.48 10.95 -15.10
N LEU A 283 -43.23 11.39 -15.00
CA LEU A 283 -42.65 12.33 -15.94
C LEU A 283 -42.26 11.58 -17.21
N LYS A 284 -42.83 11.98 -18.35
CA LYS A 284 -42.51 11.43 -19.67
C LYS A 284 -41.75 12.45 -20.50
N ASP A 285 -40.71 12.02 -21.18
CA ASP A 285 -39.96 12.84 -22.14
C ASP A 285 -40.83 13.16 -23.37
N LYS A 286 -40.36 14.07 -24.25
CA LYS A 286 -41.01 14.47 -25.53
C LYS A 286 -41.34 13.28 -26.45
N LYS A 287 -40.72 12.11 -26.22
CA LYS A 287 -40.98 10.84 -26.92
C LYS A 287 -41.88 9.87 -26.15
N SER A 288 -42.56 10.32 -25.08
CA SER A 288 -43.43 9.52 -24.21
C SER A 288 -42.74 8.40 -23.39
N ASN A 289 -41.41 8.42 -23.30
CA ASN A 289 -40.63 7.49 -22.46
C ASN A 289 -40.54 8.00 -21.02
N ALA A 290 -40.56 7.10 -20.03
CA ALA A 290 -40.32 7.47 -18.64
C ALA A 290 -38.91 8.05 -18.49
N VAL A 291 -38.82 9.21 -17.83
CA VAL A 291 -37.51 9.78 -17.45
C VAL A 291 -37.00 9.01 -16.24
N THR A 292 -35.73 8.61 -16.26
CA THR A 292 -35.09 7.90 -15.16
C THR A 292 -34.18 8.84 -14.37
N GLN A 293 -34.06 8.60 -13.06
CA GLN A 293 -33.10 9.24 -12.19
C GLN A 293 -32.43 8.20 -11.30
N GLU A 294 -31.39 8.61 -10.58
CA GLU A 294 -30.82 7.74 -9.56
C GLU A 294 -31.86 7.42 -8.46
N SER A 295 -31.80 6.19 -7.97
CA SER A 295 -32.78 5.64 -7.05
C SER A 295 -32.70 6.27 -5.66
N PHE A 296 -33.87 6.54 -5.06
CA PHE A 296 -34.00 6.97 -3.66
C PHE A 296 -34.35 5.79 -2.75
N ASN A 297 -34.11 4.55 -3.21
CA ASN A 297 -34.14 3.38 -2.35
C ASN A 297 -33.16 3.51 -1.18
N SER A 298 -33.61 3.18 0.03
CA SER A 298 -32.84 3.37 1.25
C SER A 298 -31.53 2.59 1.28
N ILE A 299 -31.54 1.33 0.85
CA ILE A 299 -30.35 0.46 0.84
C ILE A 299 -29.32 1.02 -0.15
N TYR A 300 -29.79 1.46 -1.33
CA TYR A 300 -28.92 2.12 -2.31
C TYR A 300 -28.31 3.40 -1.75
N MET A 301 -29.11 4.26 -1.12
CA MET A 301 -28.63 5.52 -0.54
C MET A 301 -27.60 5.29 0.57
N MET A 302 -27.79 4.27 1.42
CA MET A 302 -26.83 3.94 2.47
C MET A 302 -25.46 3.55 1.90
N ALA A 303 -25.43 2.75 0.83
CA ALA A 303 -24.18 2.34 0.19
C ALA A 303 -23.57 3.44 -0.69
N ASP A 304 -24.36 4.15 -1.50
CA ASP A 304 -23.86 5.21 -2.39
C ASP A 304 -23.32 6.41 -1.61
N SER A 305 -23.98 6.79 -0.50
CA SER A 305 -23.49 7.83 0.40
C SER A 305 -22.18 7.44 1.08
N GLY A 306 -21.90 6.14 1.20
CA GLY A 306 -20.80 5.60 1.99
C GLY A 306 -21.03 5.68 3.50
N ALA A 307 -22.28 5.90 3.93
CA ALA A 307 -22.67 5.93 5.34
C ALA A 307 -22.48 4.54 5.99
N ARG A 308 -23.06 3.52 5.36
CA ARG A 308 -22.94 2.10 5.75
C ARG A 308 -23.36 1.21 4.60
N GLY A 309 -22.70 0.08 4.42
CA GLY A 309 -23.00 -0.83 3.32
C GLY A 309 -21.94 -0.77 2.22
N SER A 310 -21.68 -1.91 1.58
CA SER A 310 -20.87 -2.01 0.37
C SER A 310 -21.64 -2.76 -0.71
N ALA A 311 -21.25 -2.61 -1.98
CA ALA A 311 -21.84 -3.38 -3.08
C ALA A 311 -21.78 -4.90 -2.82
N ALA A 312 -20.71 -5.38 -2.19
CA ALA A 312 -20.57 -6.78 -1.79
C ALA A 312 -21.60 -7.21 -0.73
N GLN A 313 -21.95 -6.34 0.22
CA GLN A 313 -22.98 -6.60 1.22
C GLN A 313 -24.38 -6.58 0.61
N ILE A 314 -24.67 -5.60 -0.28
CA ILE A 314 -25.95 -5.54 -1.00
C ILE A 314 -26.11 -6.78 -1.89
N ARG A 315 -25.03 -7.23 -2.54
CA ARG A 315 -25.02 -8.47 -3.34
C ARG A 315 -25.49 -9.68 -2.52
N GLN A 316 -25.06 -9.80 -1.26
CA GLN A 316 -25.50 -10.88 -0.38
C GLN A 316 -26.96 -10.74 0.06
N LEU A 317 -27.47 -9.51 0.17
CA LEU A 317 -28.86 -9.24 0.55
C LEU A 317 -29.85 -9.59 -0.56
N ALA A 318 -29.59 -9.15 -1.80
CA ALA A 318 -30.57 -9.21 -2.89
C ALA A 318 -30.07 -9.91 -4.18
N GLY A 319 -28.77 -10.09 -4.35
CA GLY A 319 -28.18 -10.79 -5.50
C GLY A 319 -28.03 -12.29 -5.24
N MET A 320 -26.83 -12.70 -4.86
CA MET A 320 -26.48 -14.04 -4.41
C MET A 320 -25.32 -13.95 -3.41
N ARG A 321 -25.18 -14.93 -2.51
CA ARG A 321 -24.07 -14.93 -1.55
C ARG A 321 -22.73 -15.32 -2.17
N GLY A 322 -22.73 -16.24 -3.15
CA GLY A 322 -21.55 -16.62 -3.94
C GLY A 322 -20.70 -17.73 -3.31
N LEU A 323 -19.41 -17.73 -3.64
CA LEU A 323 -18.43 -18.76 -3.24
C LEU A 323 -17.90 -18.54 -1.83
N MET A 324 -17.78 -19.62 -1.05
CA MET A 324 -17.28 -19.60 0.33
C MET A 324 -15.92 -20.31 0.44
N ALA A 325 -15.10 -19.89 1.40
CA ALA A 325 -13.83 -20.55 1.70
C ALA A 325 -13.98 -21.62 2.80
N LYS A 326 -13.23 -22.72 2.66
CA LYS A 326 -13.03 -23.72 3.70
C LYS A 326 -12.04 -23.23 4.77
N PRO A 327 -11.96 -23.89 5.95
CA PRO A 327 -11.00 -23.55 6.99
C PRO A 327 -9.54 -23.55 6.50
N ASP A 328 -9.19 -24.46 5.58
CA ASP A 328 -7.86 -24.57 4.96
C ASP A 328 -7.53 -23.43 3.97
N GLY A 329 -8.50 -22.58 3.63
CA GLY A 329 -8.38 -21.47 2.67
C GLY A 329 -8.74 -21.82 1.23
N SER A 330 -9.01 -23.08 0.91
CA SER A 330 -9.50 -23.47 -0.42
C SER A 330 -10.95 -23.03 -0.63
N ILE A 331 -11.34 -22.78 -1.88
CA ILE A 331 -12.72 -22.35 -2.21
C ILE A 331 -13.61 -23.58 -2.37
N ILE A 332 -14.84 -23.50 -1.90
CA ILE A 332 -15.85 -24.55 -2.13
C ILE A 332 -16.44 -24.33 -3.52
N GLU A 333 -16.34 -25.34 -4.39
CA GLU A 333 -16.82 -25.26 -5.78
C GLU A 333 -18.34 -25.09 -5.91
N THR A 334 -19.10 -25.51 -4.88
CA THR A 334 -20.55 -25.34 -4.81
C THR A 334 -20.90 -23.95 -4.25
N PRO A 335 -21.43 -23.02 -5.06
CA PRO A 335 -21.77 -21.68 -4.59
C PRO A 335 -23.08 -21.65 -3.81
N ILE A 336 -23.30 -20.56 -3.08
CA ILE A 336 -24.60 -20.21 -2.52
C ILE A 336 -25.31 -19.24 -3.49
N THR A 337 -26.20 -19.78 -4.31
CA THR A 337 -27.01 -19.04 -5.31
C THR A 337 -28.12 -18.21 -4.68
N ALA A 338 -28.58 -18.58 -3.48
CA ALA A 338 -29.56 -17.84 -2.72
C ALA A 338 -28.98 -16.55 -2.10
N ASN A 339 -29.87 -15.62 -1.75
CA ASN A 339 -29.55 -14.39 -1.00
C ASN A 339 -30.30 -14.36 0.34
N PHE A 340 -30.05 -13.34 1.18
CA PHE A 340 -30.69 -13.24 2.49
C PHE A 340 -32.19 -12.95 2.42
N ARG A 341 -32.68 -12.27 1.37
CA ARG A 341 -34.12 -12.05 1.18
C ARG A 341 -34.87 -13.34 0.88
N GLU A 342 -34.28 -14.22 0.06
CA GLU A 342 -34.84 -15.53 -0.31
C GLU A 342 -34.72 -16.56 0.83
N GLY A 343 -33.68 -16.43 1.66
CA GLY A 343 -33.35 -17.37 2.71
C GLY A 343 -32.36 -18.45 2.25
N LEU A 344 -31.67 -19.07 3.21
CA LEU A 344 -30.68 -20.12 2.95
C LEU A 344 -31.22 -21.47 3.38
N ASN A 345 -30.99 -22.51 2.58
CA ASN A 345 -31.26 -23.88 3.00
C ASN A 345 -30.20 -24.38 4.01
N VAL A 346 -30.46 -25.52 4.65
CA VAL A 346 -29.60 -26.07 5.71
C VAL A 346 -28.15 -26.28 5.25
N LEU A 347 -27.96 -26.80 4.03
CA LEU A 347 -26.63 -27.07 3.47
C LEU A 347 -25.87 -25.76 3.17
N GLN A 348 -26.52 -24.80 2.52
CA GLN A 348 -25.95 -23.48 2.22
C GLN A 348 -25.59 -22.73 3.50
N TYR A 349 -26.46 -22.77 4.51
CA TYR A 349 -26.18 -22.20 5.82
C TYR A 349 -24.97 -22.87 6.47
N PHE A 350 -24.93 -24.20 6.49
CA PHE A 350 -23.81 -24.96 7.06
C PHE A 350 -22.47 -24.68 6.36
N ILE A 351 -22.46 -24.61 5.03
CA ILE A 351 -21.30 -24.21 4.23
C ILE A 351 -20.83 -22.81 4.64
N SER A 352 -21.76 -21.86 4.77
CA SER A 352 -21.44 -20.49 5.20
C SER A 352 -20.86 -20.41 6.62
N THR A 353 -21.17 -21.36 7.51
CA THR A 353 -20.64 -21.32 8.89
C THR A 353 -19.14 -21.55 8.97
N HIS A 354 -18.55 -22.27 8.01
CA HIS A 354 -17.10 -22.57 8.01
C HIS A 354 -16.29 -21.29 7.85
N GLY A 355 -16.61 -20.48 6.83
CA GLY A 355 -15.98 -19.19 6.61
C GLY A 355 -16.22 -18.24 7.78
N ALA A 356 -17.48 -18.10 8.23
CA ALA A 356 -17.82 -17.21 9.35
C ALA A 356 -17.04 -17.55 10.64
N ARG A 357 -16.93 -18.83 11.00
CA ARG A 357 -16.16 -19.28 12.16
C ARG A 357 -14.66 -19.02 12.00
N LYS A 358 -14.11 -19.28 10.81
CA LYS A 358 -12.70 -18.98 10.52
C LYS A 358 -12.42 -17.48 10.67
N GLY A 359 -13.23 -16.62 10.05
CA GLY A 359 -13.08 -15.17 10.13
C GLY A 359 -13.13 -14.65 11.57
N LEU A 360 -14.04 -15.19 12.39
CA LEU A 360 -14.11 -14.90 13.84
C LEU A 360 -12.84 -15.33 14.59
N ALA A 361 -12.38 -16.56 14.37
CA ALA A 361 -11.20 -17.10 15.03
C ALA A 361 -9.93 -16.35 14.62
N ASP A 362 -9.77 -16.05 13.32
CA ASP A 362 -8.64 -15.29 12.81
C ASP A 362 -8.63 -13.87 13.36
N THR A 363 -9.79 -13.21 13.48
CA THR A 363 -9.88 -11.88 14.08
C THR A 363 -9.41 -11.90 15.54
N ALA A 364 -9.89 -12.88 16.33
CA ALA A 364 -9.51 -13.01 17.73
C ALA A 364 -8.01 -13.30 17.92
N LEU A 365 -7.42 -14.17 17.10
CA LEU A 365 -6.01 -14.57 17.23
C LEU A 365 -5.05 -13.53 16.65
N LYS A 366 -5.36 -12.95 15.48
CA LYS A 366 -4.44 -12.06 14.75
C LYS A 366 -4.35 -10.66 15.36
N THR A 367 -5.38 -10.23 16.10
CA THR A 367 -5.35 -8.97 16.87
C THR A 367 -4.15 -8.93 17.82
N ALA A 368 -3.85 -10.04 18.51
CA ALA A 368 -2.70 -10.14 19.41
C ALA A 368 -1.35 -9.97 18.67
N ASN A 369 -1.22 -10.52 17.47
CA ASN A 369 0.00 -10.39 16.66
C ASN A 369 0.23 -8.94 16.22
N SER A 370 -0.83 -8.21 15.85
CA SER A 370 -0.73 -6.80 15.47
C SER A 370 -0.37 -5.90 16.65
N GLY A 371 -1.01 -6.10 17.81
CA GLY A 371 -0.65 -5.38 19.03
C GLY A 371 0.81 -5.64 19.43
N TYR A 372 1.27 -6.88 19.27
CA TYR A 372 2.66 -7.24 19.54
C TYR A 372 3.65 -6.62 18.54
N LEU A 373 3.32 -6.56 17.25
CA LEU A 373 4.12 -5.85 16.25
C LEU A 373 4.22 -4.36 16.59
N THR A 374 3.09 -3.72 16.94
CA THR A 374 3.04 -2.30 17.32
C THR A 374 3.97 -2.02 18.50
N ARG A 375 3.92 -2.88 19.53
CA ARG A 375 4.84 -2.80 20.68
C ARG A 375 6.30 -2.87 20.23
N ARG A 376 6.67 -3.85 19.39
CA ARG A 376 8.04 -4.00 18.88
C ARG A 376 8.51 -2.80 18.07
N LEU A 377 7.63 -2.22 17.25
CA LEU A 377 7.94 -1.02 16.48
C LEU A 377 8.26 0.15 17.43
N VAL A 378 7.41 0.39 18.43
CA VAL A 378 7.65 1.46 19.44
C VAL A 378 8.95 1.23 20.18
N ASP A 379 9.25 -0.01 20.60
CA ASP A 379 10.47 -0.33 21.35
C ASP A 379 11.75 -0.02 20.55
N VAL A 380 11.71 -0.10 19.22
CA VAL A 380 12.84 0.25 18.34
C VAL A 380 12.90 1.75 18.04
N THR A 381 11.76 2.41 17.89
CA THR A 381 11.73 3.79 17.39
C THR A 381 11.55 4.85 18.46
N GLN A 382 11.26 4.49 19.70
CA GLN A 382 11.00 5.45 20.80
C GLN A 382 12.09 6.51 20.98
N ASP A 383 13.35 6.22 20.68
CA ASP A 383 14.47 7.16 20.90
C ASP A 383 14.57 8.23 19.79
N LEU A 384 13.74 8.13 18.73
CA LEU A 384 13.72 9.10 17.64
C LEU A 384 12.79 10.28 17.95
N VAL A 385 13.44 11.37 18.33
CA VAL A 385 12.84 12.68 18.55
C VAL A 385 13.42 13.68 17.56
N VAL A 386 12.63 14.67 17.13
CA VAL A 386 13.14 15.81 16.38
C VAL A 386 13.91 16.72 17.34
N ILE A 387 15.22 16.86 17.20
CA ILE A 387 16.06 17.60 18.17
C ILE A 387 16.62 18.92 17.64
N GLU A 388 16.64 19.10 16.32
CA GLU A 388 17.17 20.29 15.65
C GLU A 388 16.32 20.64 14.41
N ASP A 389 16.48 21.85 13.87
CA ASP A 389 15.71 22.30 12.71
C ASP A 389 16.27 21.75 11.39
N ASP A 390 17.58 21.83 11.20
CA ASP A 390 18.26 21.45 9.97
C ASP A 390 19.62 20.80 10.25
N CYS A 391 19.84 19.58 9.73
CA CYS A 391 21.12 18.89 9.81
C CYS A 391 22.12 19.32 8.72
N GLY A 392 21.72 20.18 7.79
CA GLY A 392 22.58 20.66 6.70
C GLY A 392 22.84 19.65 5.56
N THR A 393 22.25 18.45 5.62
CA THR A 393 22.47 17.43 4.57
C THR A 393 21.99 17.89 3.19
N THR A 394 22.83 17.68 2.18
CA THR A 394 22.52 17.83 0.75
C THR A 394 22.08 16.51 0.11
N ASN A 395 22.01 15.43 0.91
CA ASN A 395 21.56 14.13 0.45
C ASN A 395 20.02 14.04 0.52
N GLY A 396 19.43 13.41 -0.48
CA GLY A 396 17.99 13.27 -0.61
C GLY A 396 17.64 12.16 -1.57
N VAL A 397 16.40 11.69 -1.50
CA VAL A 397 15.90 10.59 -2.32
C VAL A 397 15.11 11.16 -3.48
N ALA A 398 15.37 10.61 -4.67
CA ALA A 398 14.56 10.83 -5.86
C ALA A 398 13.19 10.15 -5.72
N MET A 399 12.13 10.95 -5.58
CA MET A 399 10.75 10.47 -5.54
C MET A 399 10.11 10.56 -6.92
N LYS A 400 9.43 9.48 -7.31
CA LYS A 400 8.70 9.34 -8.58
C LYS A 400 7.28 8.85 -8.30
N ALA A 401 6.35 9.12 -9.22
CA ALA A 401 5.05 8.44 -9.21
C ALA A 401 5.26 6.92 -9.25
N LEU A 402 4.47 6.18 -8.47
CA LEU A 402 4.53 4.73 -8.46
C LEU A 402 3.55 4.20 -9.51
N ILE A 403 4.12 3.69 -10.61
CA ILE A 403 3.38 3.17 -11.76
C ILE A 403 3.50 1.65 -11.76
N GLU A 404 2.38 0.94 -11.69
CA GLU A 404 2.32 -0.52 -11.77
C GLU A 404 1.32 -0.91 -12.87
N GLY A 405 1.78 -1.67 -13.89
CA GLY A 405 0.91 -2.13 -14.97
C GLY A 405 0.14 -1.01 -15.68
N GLY A 406 0.80 0.14 -15.86
CA GLY A 406 0.24 1.35 -16.46
C GLY A 406 -0.85 2.07 -15.63
N GLU A 407 -1.13 1.67 -14.38
CA GLU A 407 -1.85 2.54 -13.45
C GLU A 407 -0.87 3.32 -12.59
N VAL A 408 -1.14 4.62 -12.45
CA VAL A 408 -0.54 5.42 -11.39
C VAL A 408 -1.20 5.00 -10.08
N VAL A 409 -0.57 4.07 -9.36
CA VAL A 409 -1.07 3.59 -8.07
C VAL A 409 -0.94 4.69 -7.02
N GLU A 410 0.17 5.42 -7.07
CA GLU A 410 0.39 6.60 -6.24
C GLU A 410 1.01 7.73 -7.06
N ALA A 411 0.29 8.85 -7.13
CA ALA A 411 0.74 10.02 -7.86
C ALA A 411 1.93 10.69 -7.14
N LEU A 412 2.81 11.33 -7.91
CA LEU A 412 3.98 12.04 -7.37
C LEU A 412 3.57 13.04 -6.28
N ARG A 413 2.43 13.73 -6.49
CA ARG A 413 1.87 14.70 -5.54
C ARG A 413 1.68 14.14 -4.13
N GLU A 414 1.21 12.89 -3.99
CA GLU A 414 0.91 12.30 -2.68
C GLU A 414 2.22 11.95 -1.95
N ARG A 415 3.27 11.60 -2.70
CA ARG A 415 4.58 11.19 -2.16
C ARG A 415 5.46 12.37 -1.71
N ILE A 416 5.36 13.50 -2.42
CA ILE A 416 6.18 14.69 -2.14
C ILE A 416 5.50 15.68 -1.18
N LEU A 417 4.18 15.59 -0.99
CA LEU A 417 3.43 16.48 -0.12
C LEU A 417 3.99 16.49 1.31
N GLY A 418 4.30 17.69 1.80
CA GLY A 418 4.83 17.89 3.14
C GLY A 418 6.29 17.42 3.31
N ARG A 419 7.03 17.22 2.22
CA ARG A 419 8.49 17.00 2.25
C ARG A 419 9.24 18.28 1.87
N VAL A 420 10.53 18.29 2.15
CA VAL A 420 11.42 19.44 1.88
C VAL A 420 12.33 19.14 0.70
N THR A 421 12.49 20.09 -0.21
CA THR A 421 13.33 19.93 -1.42
C THR A 421 14.83 19.94 -1.08
N THR A 422 15.59 19.08 -1.77
CA THR A 422 17.06 19.05 -1.66
C THR A 422 17.73 19.83 -2.79
N THR A 423 17.10 19.91 -3.95
CA THR A 423 17.56 20.64 -5.13
C THR A 423 16.53 21.67 -5.57
N GLU A 424 16.95 22.67 -6.33
CA GLU A 424 16.03 23.62 -6.96
C GLU A 424 15.10 22.89 -7.93
N ILE A 425 13.81 23.21 -7.87
CA ILE A 425 12.83 22.69 -8.81
C ILE A 425 12.76 23.68 -9.98
N VAL A 426 13.14 23.21 -11.15
CA VAL A 426 13.20 24.02 -12.37
C VAL A 426 12.10 23.58 -13.32
N ASN A 427 11.41 24.53 -13.93
CA ASN A 427 10.43 24.23 -14.98
C ASN A 427 11.18 23.81 -16.27
N PRO A 428 10.91 22.62 -16.82
CA PRO A 428 11.61 22.08 -17.99
C PRO A 428 11.34 22.88 -19.28
N GLU A 429 10.22 23.61 -19.38
CA GLU A 429 9.85 24.33 -20.60
C GLU A 429 10.59 25.66 -20.74
N ASN A 430 10.81 26.38 -19.64
CA ASN A 430 11.38 27.73 -19.65
C ASN A 430 12.71 27.87 -18.87
N GLY A 431 13.14 26.83 -18.15
CA GLY A 431 14.37 26.84 -17.37
C GLY A 431 14.35 27.73 -16.11
N GLN A 432 13.19 28.24 -15.71
CA GLN A 432 13.06 29.09 -14.52
C GLN A 432 12.93 28.24 -13.25
N VAL A 433 13.58 28.71 -12.17
CA VAL A 433 13.45 28.10 -10.83
C VAL A 433 12.05 28.41 -10.29
N MET A 434 11.26 27.36 -10.05
CA MET A 434 9.93 27.46 -9.44
C MET A 434 10.03 27.53 -7.92
N TYR A 435 10.83 26.63 -7.34
CA TYR A 435 11.01 26.54 -5.89
C TYR A 435 12.49 26.38 -5.55
N PRO A 436 13.02 27.19 -4.61
CA PRO A 436 14.41 27.09 -4.19
C PRO A 436 14.66 25.83 -3.33
N VAL A 437 15.94 25.56 -3.06
CA VAL A 437 16.37 24.50 -2.12
C VAL A 437 15.75 24.73 -0.74
N SER A 438 15.47 23.65 -0.01
CA SER A 438 14.90 23.67 1.34
C SER A 438 13.49 24.27 1.44
N THR A 439 12.71 24.20 0.37
CA THR A 439 11.30 24.61 0.39
C THR A 439 10.43 23.46 0.89
N LEU A 440 9.54 23.73 1.84
CA LEU A 440 8.50 22.80 2.27
C LEU A 440 7.40 22.77 1.22
N LEU A 441 7.12 21.59 0.66
CA LEU A 441 6.10 21.41 -0.37
C LEU A 441 4.71 21.34 0.26
N ASP A 442 3.90 22.38 0.05
CA ASP A 442 2.48 22.43 0.40
C ASP A 442 1.59 22.03 -0.78
N GLU A 443 0.26 22.07 -0.58
CA GLU A 443 -0.70 21.71 -1.61
C GLU A 443 -0.57 22.55 -2.89
N ASP A 444 -0.41 23.87 -2.76
CA ASP A 444 -0.28 24.77 -3.92
C ASP A 444 1.04 24.55 -4.67
N ALA A 445 2.13 24.28 -3.95
CA ALA A 445 3.42 23.96 -4.56
C ALA A 445 3.37 22.65 -5.35
N VAL A 446 2.68 21.65 -4.80
CA VAL A 446 2.54 20.36 -5.44
C VAL A 446 1.62 20.42 -6.65
N ASP A 447 0.51 21.16 -6.59
CA ASP A 447 -0.38 21.40 -7.73
C ASP A 447 0.36 22.13 -8.87
N ALA A 448 1.24 23.08 -8.54
CA ALA A 448 2.09 23.75 -9.53
C ALA A 448 3.12 22.81 -10.18
N ILE A 449 3.73 21.92 -9.39
CA ILE A 449 4.67 20.89 -9.88
C ILE A 449 3.94 19.90 -10.80
N GLU A 450 2.73 19.46 -10.43
CA GLU A 450 1.91 18.55 -11.24
C GLU A 450 1.45 19.22 -12.55
N ALA A 451 1.08 20.50 -12.52
CA ALA A 451 0.67 21.25 -13.71
C ALA A 451 1.80 21.39 -14.75
N VAL A 452 3.05 21.47 -14.30
CA VAL A 452 4.24 21.51 -15.16
C VAL A 452 4.60 20.11 -15.70
N GLY A 453 4.12 19.04 -15.06
CA GLY A 453 4.36 17.67 -15.47
C GLY A 453 5.77 17.18 -15.16
N LEU A 454 6.30 17.51 -13.98
CA LEU A 454 7.57 16.97 -13.50
C LEU A 454 7.40 15.52 -13.03
N ASP A 455 8.26 14.62 -13.51
CA ASP A 455 8.19 13.18 -13.21
C ASP A 455 8.94 12.79 -11.92
N GLU A 456 9.94 13.57 -11.53
CA GLU A 456 10.86 13.27 -10.44
C GLU A 456 11.22 14.52 -9.64
N VAL A 457 11.18 14.41 -8.31
CA VAL A 457 11.61 15.46 -7.38
C VAL A 457 12.51 14.87 -6.31
N LYS A 458 13.68 15.49 -6.08
CA LYS A 458 14.62 15.09 -5.03
C LYS A 458 14.26 15.76 -3.71
N VAL A 459 13.89 14.96 -2.72
CA VAL A 459 13.42 15.42 -1.41
C VAL A 459 14.25 14.84 -0.27
N ARG A 460 14.29 15.56 0.85
CA ARG A 460 14.90 15.06 2.09
C ARG A 460 14.03 13.98 2.70
N THR A 461 14.67 13.02 3.36
CA THR A 461 13.99 11.92 4.05
C THR A 461 14.60 11.70 5.43
N PRO A 462 13.88 11.07 6.37
CA PRO A 462 14.44 10.63 7.64
C PRO A 462 15.66 9.71 7.46
N LEU A 463 15.74 8.95 6.36
CA LEU A 463 16.86 8.04 6.09
C LEU A 463 18.17 8.78 5.83
N THR A 464 18.13 9.85 5.03
CA THR A 464 19.33 10.62 4.67
C THR A 464 19.74 11.67 5.71
N CYS A 465 19.03 11.75 6.85
CA CYS A 465 19.30 12.73 7.89
C CYS A 465 20.64 12.47 8.60
N ASP A 466 21.48 13.51 8.70
CA ASP A 466 22.84 13.42 9.27
C ASP A 466 22.89 13.66 10.80
N THR A 467 21.77 14.05 11.40
CA THR A 467 21.59 14.15 12.86
C THR A 467 21.95 12.82 13.54
N ARG A 468 22.83 12.87 14.55
CA ARG A 468 23.38 11.69 15.25
C ARG A 468 22.32 10.98 16.11
N TYR A 469 21.81 11.68 17.12
CA TYR A 469 20.90 11.15 18.14
C TYR A 469 19.49 11.72 18.00
N GLY A 470 18.87 11.50 16.84
CA GLY A 470 17.53 11.98 16.53
C GLY A 470 17.34 12.29 15.06
N LEU A 471 16.44 13.23 14.78
CA LEU A 471 16.17 13.76 13.44
C LEU A 471 16.11 15.28 13.45
N CYS A 472 16.36 15.89 12.29
CA CYS A 472 16.06 17.30 12.07
C CYS A 472 14.66 17.50 11.50
N ALA A 473 14.06 18.67 11.76
CA ALA A 473 12.70 19.00 11.32
C ALA A 473 12.56 18.97 9.80
N LYS A 474 13.54 19.51 9.06
CA LYS A 474 13.49 19.55 7.59
C LYS A 474 13.63 18.18 6.91
N CYS A 475 14.32 17.21 7.51
CA CYS A 475 14.41 15.85 6.95
C CYS A 475 13.11 15.06 7.14
N TYR A 476 12.36 15.33 8.21
CA TYR A 476 11.04 14.73 8.43
C TYR A 476 9.92 15.47 7.66
N GLY A 477 10.06 16.80 7.55
CA GLY A 477 9.14 17.71 6.89
C GLY A 477 7.93 18.04 7.75
N ARG A 478 6.75 17.99 7.14
CA ARG A 478 5.46 18.33 7.76
C ARG A 478 5.01 17.27 8.76
N ASP A 479 4.56 17.72 9.92
CA ASP A 479 3.74 16.95 10.85
C ASP A 479 2.34 16.79 10.24
N LEU A 480 1.96 15.54 9.99
CA LEU A 480 0.69 15.21 9.36
C LEU A 480 -0.50 15.42 10.31
N GLY A 481 -0.31 15.34 11.63
CA GLY A 481 -1.38 15.53 12.61
C GLY A 481 -1.79 17.01 12.79
N ARG A 482 -0.83 17.93 12.67
CA ARG A 482 -1.07 19.38 12.82
C ARG A 482 -1.07 20.14 11.51
N GLY A 483 -0.45 19.61 10.47
CA GLY A 483 -0.39 20.23 9.16
C GLY A 483 0.67 21.36 9.03
N SER A 484 1.56 21.55 10.00
CA SER A 484 2.70 22.48 9.91
C SER A 484 4.02 21.73 9.77
N LEU A 485 5.14 22.44 9.59
CA LEU A 485 6.47 21.83 9.78
C LEU A 485 6.52 21.18 11.18
N VAL A 486 7.18 20.02 11.29
CA VAL A 486 7.28 19.32 12.56
C VAL A 486 8.04 20.16 13.60
N ASN A 487 7.54 20.17 14.82
CA ASN A 487 8.14 20.93 15.91
C ASN A 487 9.36 20.18 16.48
N VAL A 488 10.36 20.93 16.91
CA VAL A 488 11.45 20.38 17.72
C VAL A 488 10.87 19.87 19.05
N GLY A 489 11.19 18.63 19.39
CA GLY A 489 10.64 17.89 20.52
C GLY A 489 9.60 16.83 20.13
N GLU A 490 9.09 16.82 18.90
CA GLU A 490 8.07 15.84 18.52
C GLU A 490 8.66 14.41 18.47
N ALA A 491 7.98 13.46 19.12
CA ALA A 491 8.41 12.06 19.24
C ALA A 491 8.00 11.25 17.98
N VAL A 492 8.58 11.63 16.84
CA VAL A 492 8.23 11.08 15.51
C VAL A 492 8.40 9.56 15.41
N GLY A 493 9.32 8.97 16.18
CA GLY A 493 9.49 7.52 16.22
C GLY A 493 8.27 6.77 16.75
N VAL A 494 7.68 7.27 17.85
CA VAL A 494 6.47 6.67 18.44
C VAL A 494 5.28 6.87 17.51
N ILE A 495 5.16 8.06 16.91
CA ILE A 495 4.10 8.38 15.93
C ILE A 495 4.18 7.45 14.72
N ALA A 496 5.38 7.21 14.18
CA ALA A 496 5.59 6.30 13.05
C ALA A 496 5.19 4.86 13.39
N ALA A 497 5.60 4.36 14.55
CA ALA A 497 5.24 3.01 15.01
C ALA A 497 3.72 2.84 15.17
N GLN A 498 3.04 3.83 15.77
CA GLN A 498 1.58 3.82 15.92
C GLN A 498 0.86 3.92 14.57
N SER A 499 1.35 4.78 13.67
CA SER A 499 0.77 4.99 12.34
C SER A 499 0.85 3.75 11.44
N ILE A 500 1.72 2.79 11.76
CA ILE A 500 1.82 1.49 11.09
C ILE A 500 1.02 0.42 11.86
N GLY A 501 1.19 0.37 13.18
CA GLY A 501 0.63 -0.68 14.03
C GLY A 501 -0.88 -0.61 14.26
N GLU A 502 -1.42 0.60 14.44
CA GLU A 502 -2.86 0.81 14.68
C GLU A 502 -3.68 0.36 13.46
N PRO A 503 -3.37 0.79 12.21
CA PRO A 503 -4.10 0.30 11.05
C PRO A 503 -3.90 -1.20 10.84
N GLY A 504 -2.71 -1.73 11.16
CA GLY A 504 -2.44 -3.17 11.10
C GLY A 504 -3.42 -3.99 11.96
N THR A 505 -3.84 -3.43 13.10
CA THR A 505 -4.81 -4.06 13.99
C THR A 505 -6.22 -3.97 13.37
N GLN A 506 -6.58 -2.81 12.81
CA GLN A 506 -7.84 -2.65 12.08
C GLN A 506 -7.97 -3.62 10.90
N LEU A 507 -6.88 -3.91 10.17
CA LEU A 507 -6.88 -4.87 9.06
C LEU A 507 -7.32 -6.26 9.53
N THR A 508 -6.81 -6.69 10.68
CA THR A 508 -7.21 -7.99 11.25
C THR A 508 -8.68 -8.01 11.65
N MET A 509 -9.21 -6.89 12.16
CA MET A 509 -10.63 -6.77 12.54
C MET A 509 -11.59 -6.72 11.34
N ARG A 510 -11.22 -6.04 10.24
CA ARG A 510 -12.07 -5.95 9.02
C ARG A 510 -12.31 -7.30 8.34
N THR A 511 -11.44 -8.27 8.58
CA THR A 511 -11.58 -9.65 8.10
C THR A 511 -12.92 -10.25 8.52
N PHE A 512 -13.44 -9.89 9.69
CA PHE A 512 -14.73 -10.38 10.19
C PHE A 512 -15.87 -10.21 9.19
N HIS A 513 -15.93 -9.08 8.49
CA HIS A 513 -17.00 -8.78 7.53
C HIS A 513 -16.85 -9.48 6.17
N ILE A 514 -15.64 -9.95 5.86
CA ILE A 514 -15.30 -10.59 4.58
C ILE A 514 -15.20 -12.11 4.74
N GLY A 515 -14.90 -12.61 5.95
CA GLY A 515 -14.45 -13.96 6.27
C GLY A 515 -15.36 -15.13 5.85
N GLY A 516 -16.53 -14.89 5.28
CA GLY A 516 -17.35 -15.92 4.64
C GLY A 516 -17.24 -15.95 3.10
N ALA A 517 -17.11 -14.78 2.46
CA ALA A 517 -17.23 -14.63 1.02
C ALA A 517 -15.86 -14.54 0.35
N ALA A 518 -15.54 -15.52 -0.48
CA ALA A 518 -14.37 -15.46 -1.35
C ALA A 518 -14.71 -14.59 -2.56
N SER A 519 -14.07 -13.43 -2.67
CA SER A 519 -14.02 -12.66 -3.91
C SER A 519 -12.59 -12.73 -4.41
N ARG A 520 -12.41 -13.39 -5.55
CA ARG A 520 -11.13 -13.45 -6.24
C ARG A 520 -11.06 -12.22 -7.14
N THR A 521 -9.98 -11.46 -7.08
CA THR A 521 -9.66 -10.53 -8.16
C THR A 521 -9.43 -11.37 -9.41
N ALA A 522 -10.14 -11.09 -10.50
CA ALA A 522 -9.96 -11.80 -11.76
C ALA A 522 -8.47 -11.83 -12.12
N VAL A 523 -7.94 -13.03 -12.39
CA VAL A 523 -6.52 -13.16 -12.75
C VAL A 523 -6.33 -12.48 -14.10
N VAL A 524 -5.44 -11.48 -14.14
CA VAL A 524 -5.19 -10.71 -15.36
C VAL A 524 -4.57 -11.62 -16.41
N SER A 525 -5.29 -11.83 -17.50
CA SER A 525 -4.85 -12.62 -18.66
C SER A 525 -4.46 -11.74 -19.86
N GLN A 526 -4.65 -10.42 -19.75
CA GLN A 526 -4.37 -9.47 -20.82
C GLN A 526 -3.94 -8.11 -20.29
N VAL A 527 -3.11 -7.40 -21.05
CA VAL A 527 -2.74 -6.00 -20.82
C VAL A 527 -3.52 -5.14 -21.80
N GLU A 528 -4.17 -4.11 -21.29
CA GLU A 528 -4.88 -3.10 -22.08
C GLU A 528 -4.24 -1.73 -21.87
N SER A 529 -4.15 -0.96 -22.96
CA SER A 529 -3.77 0.46 -22.93
C SER A 529 -4.84 1.29 -22.22
N LYS A 530 -4.45 2.24 -21.37
CA LYS A 530 -5.39 3.16 -20.70
C LYS A 530 -5.45 4.53 -21.37
N SER A 531 -4.47 4.83 -22.20
CA SER A 531 -4.25 6.12 -22.84
C SER A 531 -4.10 5.97 -24.33
N ALA A 532 -4.60 6.95 -25.09
CA ALA A 532 -4.23 7.04 -26.49
C ALA A 532 -2.75 7.41 -26.64
N GLY A 533 -2.07 6.79 -27.60
CA GLY A 533 -0.65 7.03 -27.85
C GLY A 533 -0.05 6.07 -28.86
N VAL A 534 1.27 6.15 -29.04
CA VAL A 534 2.04 5.28 -29.92
C VAL A 534 2.74 4.21 -29.09
N VAL A 535 2.52 2.96 -29.44
CA VAL A 535 3.15 1.81 -28.80
C VAL A 535 4.63 1.79 -29.16
N ARG A 536 5.50 1.64 -28.16
CA ARG A 536 6.93 1.40 -28.33
C ARG A 536 7.38 0.20 -27.53
N TYR A 537 8.21 -0.64 -28.13
CA TYR A 537 8.86 -1.71 -27.39
C TYR A 537 10.13 -1.21 -26.72
N SER A 538 10.39 -1.66 -25.49
CA SER A 538 11.66 -1.39 -24.82
C SER A 538 12.82 -2.05 -25.54
N ALA A 539 14.03 -1.53 -25.37
CA ALA A 539 15.24 -2.10 -25.99
C ALA A 539 15.51 -3.56 -25.59
N GLY A 540 14.96 -4.01 -24.46
CA GLY A 540 15.04 -5.40 -23.99
C GLY A 540 13.95 -6.33 -24.55
N MET A 541 12.98 -5.81 -25.31
CA MET A 541 11.89 -6.61 -25.89
C MET A 541 12.40 -7.45 -27.05
N ARG A 542 12.30 -8.76 -26.91
CA ARG A 542 12.59 -9.73 -27.97
C ARG A 542 11.30 -10.50 -28.26
N TYR A 543 10.98 -10.67 -29.53
CA TYR A 543 9.78 -11.39 -29.96
C TYR A 543 10.08 -12.24 -31.20
N VAL A 544 9.28 -13.29 -31.40
CA VAL A 544 9.31 -14.14 -32.58
C VAL A 544 7.94 -14.18 -33.24
N THR A 545 7.89 -14.36 -34.55
CA THR A 545 6.64 -14.51 -35.29
C THR A 545 6.34 -15.99 -35.50
N ASN A 546 5.20 -16.46 -34.99
CA ASN A 546 4.77 -17.84 -35.17
C ASN A 546 4.19 -18.07 -36.58
N ALA A 547 3.99 -19.33 -36.99
CA ALA A 547 3.39 -19.72 -38.27
C ALA A 547 1.98 -19.13 -38.51
N ARG A 548 1.29 -18.70 -37.44
CA ARG A 548 0.00 -18.00 -37.49
C ARG A 548 0.10 -16.48 -37.66
N ASN A 549 1.30 -15.94 -37.90
CA ASN A 549 1.61 -14.49 -37.91
C ASN A 549 1.33 -13.75 -36.59
N GLU A 550 1.28 -14.49 -35.49
CA GLU A 550 1.18 -13.92 -34.13
C GLU A 550 2.58 -13.59 -33.61
N LEU A 551 2.72 -12.44 -32.94
CA LEU A 551 3.97 -12.01 -32.30
C LEU A 551 4.01 -12.57 -30.88
N ILE A 552 5.03 -13.35 -30.56
CA ILE A 552 5.19 -13.98 -29.24
C ILE A 552 6.40 -13.38 -28.55
N ALA A 553 6.21 -12.82 -27.35
CA ALA A 553 7.29 -12.27 -26.55
C ALA A 553 8.20 -13.38 -26.01
N ILE A 554 9.50 -13.31 -26.32
CA ILE A 554 10.54 -14.22 -25.83
C ILE A 554 11.47 -13.56 -24.80
N SER A 555 11.33 -12.25 -24.59
CA SER A 555 12.00 -11.52 -23.50
C SER A 555 11.25 -11.67 -22.17
N ARG A 556 12.01 -11.87 -21.07
CA ARG A 556 11.46 -11.92 -19.69
C ARG A 556 11.34 -10.53 -19.03
N SER A 557 12.11 -9.56 -19.52
CA SER A 557 12.13 -8.15 -19.12
C SER A 557 11.61 -7.23 -20.22
N GLY A 558 10.85 -7.79 -21.18
CA GLY A 558 10.24 -7.00 -22.24
C GLY A 558 9.17 -6.08 -21.68
N GLU A 559 9.20 -4.82 -22.09
CA GLU A 559 8.21 -3.83 -21.70
C GLU A 559 7.59 -3.18 -22.94
N VAL A 560 6.29 -2.96 -22.89
CA VAL A 560 5.54 -2.19 -23.87
C VAL A 560 5.27 -0.82 -23.27
N LEU A 561 5.80 0.20 -23.91
CA LEU A 561 5.67 1.61 -23.56
C LEU A 561 4.58 2.23 -24.43
N ILE A 562 3.86 3.20 -23.89
CA ILE A 562 2.97 4.06 -24.67
C ILE A 562 3.53 5.47 -24.60
N HIS A 563 3.92 6.02 -25.73
CA HIS A 563 4.35 7.41 -25.83
C HIS A 563 3.21 8.30 -26.31
N ASP A 564 3.21 9.55 -25.87
CA ASP A 564 2.37 10.59 -26.45
C ASP A 564 2.92 11.10 -27.80
N GLU A 565 2.20 12.04 -28.41
CA GLU A 565 2.59 12.66 -29.68
C GLU A 565 3.92 13.44 -29.61
N HIS A 566 4.39 13.78 -28.40
CA HIS A 566 5.64 14.51 -28.14
C HIS A 566 6.78 13.57 -27.72
N GLY A 567 6.57 12.26 -27.74
CA GLY A 567 7.57 11.26 -27.36
C GLY A 567 7.74 11.06 -25.86
N ARG A 568 6.89 11.66 -25.01
CA ARG A 568 6.91 11.43 -23.55
C ARG A 568 6.25 10.09 -23.23
N GLU A 569 6.84 9.35 -22.30
CA GLU A 569 6.30 8.08 -21.82
C GLU A 569 5.06 8.34 -20.95
N ARG A 570 3.92 7.72 -21.30
CA ARG A 570 2.68 7.78 -20.52
C ARG A 570 2.43 6.50 -19.74
N GLU A 571 2.69 5.36 -20.35
CA GLU A 571 2.44 4.05 -19.74
C GLU A 571 3.62 3.12 -19.96
N ARG A 572 3.86 2.27 -18.96
CA ARG A 572 4.82 1.19 -19.00
C ARG A 572 4.17 -0.10 -18.53
N HIS A 573 4.12 -1.07 -19.42
CA HIS A 573 3.53 -2.38 -19.18
C HIS A 573 4.59 -3.46 -19.33
N LYS A 574 4.85 -4.20 -18.26
CA LYS A 574 5.73 -5.37 -18.32
C LYS A 574 5.01 -6.52 -19.02
N VAL A 575 5.67 -7.15 -20.00
CA VAL A 575 5.12 -8.28 -20.74
C VAL A 575 5.75 -9.58 -20.25
N VAL A 576 4.90 -10.58 -20.02
CA VAL A 576 5.33 -11.91 -19.56
C VAL A 576 5.91 -12.71 -20.72
N TYR A 577 6.92 -13.54 -20.44
CA TYR A 577 7.45 -14.50 -21.40
C TYR A 577 6.35 -15.42 -21.95
N GLY A 578 6.27 -15.52 -23.28
CA GLY A 578 5.28 -16.31 -23.99
C GLY A 578 3.93 -15.63 -24.19
N ALA A 579 3.80 -14.36 -23.79
CA ALA A 579 2.62 -13.57 -24.12
C ALA A 579 2.53 -13.30 -25.63
N THR A 580 1.32 -13.34 -26.15
CA THR A 580 1.01 -12.95 -27.52
C THR A 580 0.83 -11.43 -27.56
N LEU A 581 1.71 -10.75 -28.29
CA LEU A 581 1.66 -9.31 -28.54
C LEU A 581 0.63 -9.05 -29.65
N LEU A 582 -0.42 -8.32 -29.32
CA LEU A 582 -1.48 -7.94 -30.25
C LEU A 582 -1.20 -6.59 -30.90
N ALA A 583 -0.61 -5.65 -30.15
CA ALA A 583 -0.21 -4.34 -30.64
C ALA A 583 1.24 -4.34 -31.12
N ARG A 584 1.52 -3.74 -32.29
CA ARG A 584 2.84 -3.67 -32.93
C ARG A 584 3.63 -2.43 -32.52
N ASP A 585 4.96 -2.50 -32.60
CA ASP A 585 5.82 -1.34 -32.40
C ASP A 585 5.53 -0.24 -33.43
N GLY A 586 5.34 0.99 -32.95
CA GLY A 586 4.94 2.15 -33.75
C GLY A 586 3.44 2.25 -34.05
N GLU A 587 2.62 1.31 -33.57
CA GLU A 587 1.17 1.35 -33.78
C GLU A 587 0.51 2.43 -32.91
N THR A 588 -0.44 3.17 -33.48
CA THR A 588 -1.24 4.15 -32.74
C THR A 588 -2.45 3.46 -32.13
N VAL A 589 -2.55 3.46 -30.80
CA VAL A 589 -3.62 2.79 -30.05
C VAL A 589 -4.52 3.81 -29.36
N LYS A 590 -5.79 3.42 -29.18
CA LYS A 590 -6.76 4.15 -28.34
C LYS A 590 -6.77 3.53 -26.95
N ALA A 591 -7.27 4.30 -25.97
CA ALA A 591 -7.59 3.76 -24.65
C ALA A 591 -8.54 2.56 -24.77
N GLY A 592 -8.25 1.49 -24.04
CA GLY A 592 -8.94 0.20 -24.05
C GLY A 592 -8.45 -0.82 -25.08
N HIS A 593 -7.38 -0.53 -25.84
CA HIS A 593 -6.83 -1.47 -26.81
C HIS A 593 -5.96 -2.54 -26.11
N VAL A 594 -6.19 -3.82 -26.41
CA VAL A 594 -5.41 -4.93 -25.83
C VAL A 594 -4.01 -4.96 -26.45
N LEU A 595 -2.98 -4.80 -25.62
CA LEU A 595 -1.58 -4.79 -26.03
C LEU A 595 -0.99 -6.20 -26.10
N ALA A 596 -1.28 -7.04 -25.10
CA ALA A 596 -0.76 -8.40 -25.01
C ALA A 596 -1.72 -9.34 -24.25
N MET A 597 -1.68 -10.64 -24.54
CA MET A 597 -2.53 -11.67 -23.92
C MET A 597 -1.74 -12.95 -23.61
N TRP A 598 -2.07 -13.63 -22.52
CA TRP A 598 -1.44 -14.91 -22.13
C TRP A 598 -2.39 -15.81 -21.32
N ASP A 599 -2.00 -17.07 -21.15
CA ASP A 599 -2.65 -17.99 -20.22
C ASP A 599 -2.13 -17.76 -18.79
N PRO A 600 -2.99 -17.34 -17.84
CA PRO A 600 -2.56 -17.03 -16.48
C PRO A 600 -2.24 -18.27 -15.62
N HIS A 601 -2.62 -19.47 -16.05
CA HIS A 601 -2.45 -20.71 -15.26
C HIS A 601 -1.26 -21.55 -15.71
N THR A 602 -0.70 -21.25 -16.87
CA THR A 602 0.43 -22.00 -17.41
C THR A 602 1.49 -21.06 -17.95
N ARG A 603 2.76 -21.37 -17.65
CA ARG A 603 3.90 -20.71 -18.28
C ARG A 603 4.38 -21.60 -19.44
N PRO A 604 4.27 -21.16 -20.70
CA PRO A 604 4.72 -21.95 -21.83
C PRO A 604 6.26 -21.93 -21.91
N ILE A 605 6.85 -23.03 -22.39
CA ILE A 605 8.23 -23.10 -22.87
C ILE A 605 8.18 -23.08 -24.38
N ILE A 606 8.77 -22.06 -25.01
CA ILE A 606 8.59 -21.76 -26.43
C ILE A 606 9.92 -21.93 -27.17
N THR A 607 9.88 -22.46 -28.39
CA THR A 607 11.05 -22.55 -29.26
C THR A 607 11.25 -21.28 -30.08
N GLU A 608 12.49 -20.79 -30.15
CA GLU A 608 12.88 -19.67 -31.03
C GLU A 608 13.19 -20.13 -32.48
N TYR A 609 13.39 -21.43 -32.67
CA TYR A 609 13.83 -22.01 -33.95
C TYR A 609 12.85 -23.09 -34.41
N ALA A 610 12.69 -23.22 -35.73
CA ALA A 610 11.97 -24.33 -36.34
C ALA A 610 12.91 -25.53 -36.51
N GLY A 611 12.35 -26.73 -36.40
CA GLY A 611 13.10 -27.97 -36.60
C GLY A 611 12.33 -29.20 -36.16
N LYS A 612 12.93 -30.36 -36.34
CA LYS A 612 12.40 -31.62 -35.86
C LYS A 612 12.85 -31.87 -34.42
N VAL A 613 11.89 -32.07 -33.52
CA VAL A 613 12.12 -32.35 -32.10
C VAL A 613 12.83 -33.69 -31.96
N ARG A 614 13.93 -33.69 -31.22
CA ARG A 614 14.61 -34.91 -30.76
C ARG A 614 14.76 -34.87 -29.25
N PHE A 615 14.19 -35.86 -28.58
CA PHE A 615 14.33 -36.02 -27.15
C PHE A 615 15.70 -36.56 -26.77
N GLU A 616 16.29 -35.96 -25.74
CA GLU A 616 17.50 -36.42 -25.09
C GLU A 616 17.24 -36.47 -23.59
N ASN A 617 17.58 -37.59 -22.94
CA ASN A 617 17.31 -37.83 -21.53
C ASN A 617 15.82 -37.79 -21.14
N VAL A 618 14.89 -38.12 -22.04
CA VAL A 618 13.46 -38.27 -21.75
C VAL A 618 13.13 -39.76 -21.62
N GLU A 619 13.33 -40.32 -20.42
CA GLU A 619 13.14 -41.73 -20.12
C GLU A 619 12.00 -41.91 -19.11
N GLU A 620 10.99 -42.70 -19.49
CA GLU A 620 9.82 -42.98 -18.66
C GLU A 620 10.21 -43.72 -17.37
N GLY A 621 9.77 -43.20 -16.22
CA GLY A 621 10.09 -43.71 -14.89
C GLY A 621 11.41 -43.20 -14.30
N VAL A 622 12.27 -42.55 -15.10
CA VAL A 622 13.57 -42.01 -14.66
C VAL A 622 13.55 -40.49 -14.67
N THR A 623 13.30 -39.84 -15.81
CA THR A 623 13.28 -38.38 -15.94
C THR A 623 11.89 -37.82 -16.22
N VAL A 624 10.99 -38.64 -16.76
CA VAL A 624 9.57 -38.30 -16.94
C VAL A 624 8.69 -39.38 -16.34
N ALA A 625 7.61 -38.99 -15.68
CA ALA A 625 6.56 -39.89 -15.24
C ALA A 625 5.34 -39.72 -16.12
N LYS A 626 4.79 -40.85 -16.57
CA LYS A 626 3.51 -40.88 -17.26
C LYS A 626 2.40 -40.75 -16.21
N GLN A 627 1.77 -39.59 -16.14
CA GLN A 627 0.63 -39.37 -15.28
C GLN A 627 -0.63 -39.69 -16.08
N THR A 628 -1.27 -40.81 -15.72
CA THR A 628 -2.54 -41.21 -16.29
C THR A 628 -3.65 -40.71 -15.37
N ASP A 629 -4.60 -39.97 -15.93
CA ASP A 629 -5.79 -39.58 -15.20
C ASP A 629 -6.73 -40.79 -15.08
N GLU A 630 -7.14 -41.13 -13.84
CA GLU A 630 -7.95 -42.32 -13.53
C GLU A 630 -9.35 -42.29 -14.18
N VAL A 631 -9.86 -41.10 -14.51
CA VAL A 631 -11.20 -40.93 -15.10
C VAL A 631 -11.13 -40.95 -16.63
N THR A 632 -10.12 -40.31 -17.20
CA THR A 632 -10.07 -40.05 -18.65
C THR A 632 -9.18 -41.02 -19.42
N GLY A 633 -8.29 -41.73 -18.72
CA GLY A 633 -7.35 -42.69 -19.30
C GLY A 633 -6.26 -42.06 -20.18
N LEU A 634 -6.26 -40.74 -20.35
CA LEU A 634 -5.22 -40.02 -21.07
C LEU A 634 -3.95 -39.92 -20.22
N SER A 635 -2.82 -40.01 -20.91
CA SER A 635 -1.51 -40.02 -20.28
C SER A 635 -0.69 -38.83 -20.73
N THR A 636 -0.21 -38.05 -19.78
CA THR A 636 0.67 -36.90 -19.99
C THR A 636 2.05 -37.21 -19.45
N LEU A 637 3.09 -36.69 -20.11
CA LEU A 637 4.48 -36.84 -19.66
C LEU A 637 4.82 -35.66 -18.77
N VAL A 638 4.97 -35.92 -17.47
CA VAL A 638 5.36 -34.93 -16.47
C VAL A 638 6.82 -35.14 -16.11
N VAL A 639 7.64 -34.10 -16.17
CA VAL A 639 9.05 -34.21 -15.77
C VAL A 639 9.16 -34.40 -14.27
N VAL A 640 9.87 -35.44 -13.85
CA VAL A 640 10.06 -35.80 -12.44
C VAL A 640 11.54 -35.83 -12.06
N ASP A 641 11.82 -35.61 -10.78
CA ASP A 641 13.17 -35.76 -10.25
C ASP A 641 13.55 -37.26 -10.22
N PRO A 642 14.71 -37.67 -10.79
CA PRO A 642 15.19 -39.06 -10.81
C PRO A 642 15.44 -39.70 -9.42
N LYS A 643 15.16 -39.00 -8.31
CA LYS A 643 15.31 -39.48 -6.93
C LYS A 643 14.55 -40.77 -6.59
N ARG A 644 13.51 -41.16 -7.35
CA ARG A 644 12.64 -42.28 -6.94
C ARG A 644 13.08 -43.68 -7.36
N ARG A 645 13.88 -43.89 -8.43
CA ARG A 645 14.16 -45.27 -8.94
C ARG A 645 15.36 -45.46 -9.91
N GLY A 646 16.27 -44.50 -10.07
CA GLY A 646 17.39 -44.60 -11.04
C GLY A 646 18.74 -45.11 -10.49
N THR A 647 19.49 -45.84 -11.31
CA THR A 647 20.89 -46.24 -11.09
C THR A 647 21.82 -45.01 -10.91
N ALA A 648 23.00 -45.19 -10.30
CA ALA A 648 23.91 -44.09 -9.95
C ALA A 648 24.36 -43.19 -11.13
N GLN A 649 24.23 -43.65 -12.39
CA GLN A 649 24.50 -42.89 -13.61
C GLN A 649 23.36 -41.94 -14.05
N ALA A 650 22.12 -42.17 -13.62
CA ALA A 650 20.97 -41.32 -13.97
C ALA A 650 20.81 -40.09 -13.05
N LYS A 651 21.68 -39.95 -12.04
CA LYS A 651 21.67 -38.81 -11.10
C LYS A 651 22.26 -37.57 -11.76
N GLY A 652 21.42 -36.80 -12.44
CA GLY A 652 21.77 -35.49 -12.99
C GLY A 652 21.37 -35.27 -14.45
N LEU A 653 20.77 -36.27 -15.11
CA LEU A 653 20.24 -36.11 -16.46
C LEU A 653 18.97 -35.26 -16.41
N ARG A 654 18.96 -34.14 -17.14
CA ARG A 654 17.76 -33.34 -17.36
C ARG A 654 17.15 -33.70 -18.71
N PRO A 655 15.83 -33.94 -18.78
CA PRO A 655 15.16 -34.12 -20.06
C PRO A 655 15.30 -32.83 -20.87
N GLN A 656 15.70 -32.97 -22.12
CA GLN A 656 15.95 -31.83 -23.00
C GLN A 656 15.54 -32.15 -24.43
N VAL A 657 15.28 -31.09 -25.18
CA VAL A 657 14.93 -31.14 -26.60
C VAL A 657 16.03 -30.50 -27.39
N LYS A 658 16.52 -31.25 -28.38
CA LYS A 658 17.31 -30.73 -29.49
C LYS A 658 16.42 -30.55 -30.71
N LEU A 659 16.74 -29.55 -31.51
CA LEU A 659 16.10 -29.32 -32.79
C LEU A 659 17.05 -29.75 -33.91
N LEU A 660 16.55 -30.58 -34.81
CA LEU A 660 17.26 -31.00 -36.01
C LEU A 660 16.74 -30.23 -37.22
N ASP A 661 17.63 -29.81 -38.11
CA ASP A 661 17.27 -29.24 -39.40
C ASP A 661 16.83 -30.33 -40.41
N ALA A 662 16.42 -29.92 -41.60
CA ALA A 662 16.01 -30.83 -42.67
C ALA A 662 17.13 -31.78 -43.16
N SER A 663 18.40 -31.48 -42.85
CA SER A 663 19.57 -32.29 -43.15
C SER A 663 19.93 -33.28 -42.03
N GLY A 664 19.20 -33.25 -40.91
CA GLY A 664 19.47 -34.07 -39.73
C GLY A 664 20.60 -33.54 -38.83
N SER A 665 21.07 -32.31 -39.08
CA SER A 665 22.09 -31.64 -38.27
C SER A 665 21.44 -30.81 -37.15
N GLU A 666 22.14 -30.60 -36.04
CA GLU A 666 21.62 -29.80 -34.93
C GLU A 666 21.49 -28.32 -35.33
N VAL A 667 20.29 -27.75 -35.09
CA VAL A 667 20.05 -26.32 -35.31
C VAL A 667 20.91 -25.53 -34.33
N LYS A 668 21.70 -24.58 -34.83
CA LYS A 668 22.59 -23.74 -34.02
C LYS A 668 21.94 -22.40 -33.68
N ILE A 669 22.29 -21.85 -32.51
CA ILE A 669 21.83 -20.52 -32.08
C ILE A 669 22.46 -19.46 -33.00
N ALA A 670 21.65 -18.53 -33.50
CA ALA A 670 22.11 -17.49 -34.42
C ALA A 670 23.29 -16.68 -33.83
N GLY A 671 24.44 -16.73 -34.50
CA GLY A 671 25.66 -16.02 -34.07
C GLY A 671 26.61 -16.83 -33.17
N THR A 672 26.30 -18.09 -32.85
CA THR A 672 27.19 -18.97 -32.05
C THR A 672 27.32 -20.36 -32.67
N GLU A 673 28.39 -21.08 -32.34
CA GLU A 673 28.59 -22.49 -32.72
C GLU A 673 27.82 -23.47 -31.80
N LEU A 674 27.06 -22.95 -30.83
CA LEU A 674 26.33 -23.75 -29.85
C LEU A 674 25.01 -24.28 -30.43
N PRO A 675 24.68 -25.57 -30.24
CA PRO A 675 23.40 -26.13 -30.67
C PRO A 675 22.25 -25.61 -29.78
N VAL A 676 21.07 -25.46 -30.37
CA VAL A 676 19.83 -25.12 -29.66
C VAL A 676 19.43 -26.30 -28.79
N ASN A 677 19.66 -26.17 -27.50
CA ASN A 677 19.29 -27.16 -26.50
C ASN A 677 18.33 -26.55 -25.48
N ILE A 678 17.10 -27.07 -25.43
CA ILE A 678 16.05 -26.58 -24.54
C ILE A 678 15.83 -27.62 -23.45
N THR A 679 16.21 -27.28 -22.22
CA THR A 679 16.01 -28.17 -21.07
C THR A 679 14.62 -28.01 -20.46
N PHE A 680 14.01 -29.13 -20.09
CA PHE A 680 12.75 -29.17 -19.38
C PHE A 680 12.96 -29.20 -17.88
N GLN A 681 12.07 -28.51 -17.16
CA GLN A 681 12.14 -28.35 -15.71
C GLN A 681 11.25 -29.36 -14.99
N ILE A 682 11.56 -29.64 -13.73
CA ILE A 682 10.76 -30.53 -12.89
C ILE A 682 9.34 -29.96 -12.76
N GLY A 683 8.34 -30.82 -12.94
CA GLY A 683 6.92 -30.44 -12.87
C GLY A 683 6.34 -29.89 -14.16
N CYS A 684 7.13 -29.66 -15.22
CA CYS A 684 6.57 -29.27 -16.52
C CYS A 684 5.91 -30.47 -17.23
N ILE A 685 4.83 -30.16 -17.94
CA ILE A 685 4.07 -31.10 -18.76
C ILE A 685 4.55 -30.95 -20.20
N ILE A 686 5.15 -32.01 -20.75
CA ILE A 686 5.65 -32.01 -22.12
C ILE A 686 4.45 -32.19 -23.07
N THR A 687 4.27 -31.25 -24.00
CA THR A 687 3.16 -31.24 -24.95
C THR A 687 3.52 -31.80 -26.32
N VAL A 688 4.80 -31.79 -26.67
CA VAL A 688 5.31 -32.30 -27.96
C VAL A 688 5.70 -33.77 -27.90
N LYS A 689 5.78 -34.42 -29.06
CA LYS A 689 6.25 -35.81 -29.20
C LYS A 689 7.64 -35.86 -29.84
N ASP A 690 8.39 -36.92 -29.55
CA ASP A 690 9.66 -37.17 -30.22
C ASP A 690 9.45 -37.33 -31.73
N GLY A 691 10.28 -36.63 -32.52
CA GLY A 691 10.17 -36.59 -33.98
C GLY A 691 9.11 -35.66 -34.56
N GLN A 692 8.37 -34.90 -33.74
CA GLN A 692 7.42 -33.87 -34.21
C GLN A 692 8.16 -32.70 -34.86
N GLU A 693 7.68 -32.21 -36.00
CA GLU A 693 8.14 -30.94 -36.56
C GLU A 693 7.50 -29.78 -35.81
N VAL A 694 8.33 -28.85 -35.33
CA VAL A 694 7.88 -27.64 -34.62
C VAL A 694 8.27 -26.38 -35.39
N SER A 695 7.37 -25.41 -35.38
CA SER A 695 7.59 -24.09 -35.96
C SER A 695 8.15 -23.10 -34.92
N VAL A 696 8.73 -21.99 -35.40
CA VAL A 696 9.15 -20.89 -34.54
C VAL A 696 7.96 -20.41 -33.71
N GLY A 697 8.13 -20.22 -32.40
CA GLY A 697 7.05 -19.76 -31.51
C GLY A 697 6.11 -20.85 -31.00
N GLU A 698 6.36 -22.13 -31.31
CA GLU A 698 5.53 -23.25 -30.81
C GLU A 698 5.87 -23.65 -29.36
N VAL A 699 4.84 -24.08 -28.61
CA VAL A 699 4.97 -24.45 -27.19
C VAL A 699 5.42 -25.91 -27.06
N LEU A 700 6.62 -26.12 -26.50
CA LEU A 700 7.22 -27.42 -26.27
C LEU A 700 6.72 -28.11 -24.99
N ALA A 701 6.51 -27.32 -23.94
CA ALA A 701 6.01 -27.78 -22.66
C ALA A 701 5.28 -26.65 -21.93
N ARG A 702 4.44 -27.01 -20.96
CA ARG A 702 3.75 -26.07 -20.08
C ARG A 702 4.16 -26.31 -18.64
N ILE A 703 4.47 -25.25 -17.93
CA ILE A 703 4.68 -25.30 -16.49
C ILE A 703 3.36 -24.86 -15.85
N PRO A 704 2.62 -25.76 -15.19
CA PRO A 704 1.46 -25.37 -14.39
C PRO A 704 1.94 -24.42 -13.31
N GLN A 705 1.39 -23.21 -13.26
CA GLN A 705 1.64 -22.35 -12.12
C GLN A 705 0.74 -22.85 -10.99
N GLU A 706 1.35 -23.21 -9.86
CA GLU A 706 0.57 -23.40 -8.64
C GLU A 706 -0.21 -22.11 -8.41
N THR A 707 -1.53 -22.24 -8.26
CA THR A 707 -2.38 -21.13 -7.88
C THR A 707 -1.73 -20.45 -6.69
N SER A 708 -1.36 -19.18 -6.86
CA SER A 708 -1.15 -18.31 -5.71
C SER A 708 -2.38 -18.50 -4.84
N LYS A 709 -2.19 -19.17 -3.69
CA LYS A 709 -3.21 -19.19 -2.65
C LYS A 709 -3.70 -17.76 -2.55
N THR A 710 -5.01 -17.56 -2.55
CA THR A 710 -5.62 -16.23 -2.39
C THR A 710 -4.75 -15.47 -1.40
N ARG A 711 -4.19 -14.32 -1.82
CA ARG A 711 -3.46 -13.42 -0.90
C ARG A 711 -4.52 -12.98 0.09
N ASP A 712 -4.69 -13.79 1.12
CA ASP A 712 -5.70 -13.64 2.14
C ASP A 712 -5.41 -12.28 2.78
N ILE A 713 -6.46 -11.48 2.96
CA ILE A 713 -6.44 -10.22 3.71
C ILE A 713 -5.69 -10.43 5.04
N THR A 714 -5.80 -11.63 5.61
CA THR A 714 -5.19 -12.01 6.87
C THR A 714 -3.72 -12.51 6.77
N GLY A 715 -3.17 -12.68 5.57
CA GLY A 715 -1.79 -13.09 5.30
C GLY A 715 -0.81 -11.91 5.14
N GLY A 716 -1.32 -10.69 4.97
CA GLY A 716 -0.52 -9.49 4.77
C GLY A 716 0.31 -9.07 5.99
N LEU A 717 -0.27 -9.12 7.20
CA LEU A 717 0.43 -8.68 8.42
C LEU A 717 1.65 -9.55 8.78
N PRO A 718 1.60 -10.90 8.70
CA PRO A 718 2.79 -11.73 8.84
C PRO A 718 3.91 -11.34 7.87
N ARG A 719 3.57 -10.97 6.63
CA ARG A 719 4.55 -10.49 5.63
C ARG A 719 5.18 -9.16 6.06
N VAL A 720 4.40 -8.21 6.56
CA VAL A 720 4.92 -6.94 7.11
C VAL A 720 5.86 -7.21 8.28
N ALA A 721 5.49 -8.13 9.18
CA ALA A 721 6.35 -8.53 10.29
C ALA A 721 7.65 -9.21 9.81
N GLU A 722 7.59 -10.07 8.78
CA GLU A 722 8.80 -10.68 8.20
C GLU A 722 9.76 -9.65 7.61
N LEU A 723 9.23 -8.63 6.94
CA LEU A 723 10.00 -7.52 6.36
C LEU A 723 10.70 -6.70 7.46
N PHE A 724 9.98 -6.30 8.51
CA PHE A 724 10.58 -5.56 9.62
C PHE A 724 11.49 -6.41 10.53
N GLU A 725 11.32 -7.72 10.57
CA GLU A 725 12.28 -8.63 11.21
C GLU A 725 13.50 -8.93 10.31
N ALA A 726 13.58 -8.34 9.11
CA ALA A 726 14.65 -8.55 8.14
C ALA A 726 14.98 -10.03 7.93
N ARG A 727 13.94 -10.89 7.89
CA ARG A 727 14.11 -12.33 7.71
C ARG A 727 14.36 -12.64 6.25
N SER A 728 15.42 -13.40 5.98
CA SER A 728 15.63 -14.00 4.67
C SER A 728 14.43 -14.88 4.30
N PRO A 729 13.81 -14.67 3.13
CA PRO A 729 12.74 -15.54 2.65
C PRO A 729 13.20 -17.00 2.57
N LYS A 730 12.32 -17.95 2.93
CA LYS A 730 12.66 -19.38 2.86
C LYS A 730 13.05 -19.82 1.45
N ASP A 731 12.42 -19.22 0.44
CA ASP A 731 12.73 -19.44 -0.96
C ASP A 731 13.30 -18.18 -1.62
N ALA A 732 14.37 -17.62 -1.04
CA ALA A 732 14.97 -16.38 -1.55
C ALA A 732 15.52 -16.53 -2.98
N GLY A 733 15.20 -15.57 -3.85
CA GLY A 733 15.86 -15.41 -5.14
C GLY A 733 17.34 -15.03 -4.97
N LEU A 734 18.14 -15.24 -6.01
CA LEU A 734 19.56 -14.86 -6.03
C LEU A 734 19.74 -13.65 -6.94
N LEU A 735 20.40 -12.61 -6.42
CA LEU A 735 20.81 -11.44 -7.19
C LEU A 735 22.24 -11.62 -7.72
N ALA A 736 22.53 -11.03 -8.88
CA ALA A 736 23.88 -10.97 -9.44
C ALA A 736 24.79 -10.14 -8.51
N GLU A 737 25.84 -10.72 -7.93
CA GLU A 737 26.74 -9.92 -7.07
C GLU A 737 27.68 -9.01 -7.87
N ILE A 738 27.95 -9.38 -9.11
CA ILE A 738 28.84 -8.67 -10.02
C ILE A 738 28.20 -8.52 -11.41
N THR A 739 28.62 -7.49 -12.15
CA THR A 739 28.25 -7.31 -13.54
C THR A 739 29.17 -8.16 -14.41
N GLY A 740 28.61 -8.98 -15.29
CA GLY A 740 29.41 -9.90 -16.09
C GLY A 740 28.63 -10.86 -16.96
N THR A 741 29.34 -11.74 -17.67
CA THR A 741 28.74 -12.76 -18.53
C THR A 741 28.48 -14.03 -17.72
N VAL A 742 27.24 -14.51 -17.76
CA VAL A 742 26.81 -15.73 -17.08
C VAL A 742 27.23 -16.95 -17.89
N SER A 743 27.80 -17.94 -17.20
CA SER A 743 28.06 -19.27 -17.73
C SER A 743 27.71 -20.35 -16.71
N PHE A 744 27.47 -21.59 -17.15
CA PHE A 744 27.21 -22.71 -16.25
C PHE A 744 28.42 -23.65 -16.14
N GLY A 745 28.91 -23.84 -14.93
CA GLY A 745 30.00 -24.75 -14.62
C GLY A 745 29.54 -26.20 -14.41
N LYS A 746 30.49 -27.07 -14.07
CA LYS A 746 30.19 -28.48 -13.75
C LYS A 746 29.31 -28.59 -12.51
N ASP A 747 28.19 -29.28 -12.66
CA ASP A 747 27.23 -29.55 -11.57
C ASP A 747 27.85 -30.31 -10.40
N THR A 748 27.43 -29.93 -9.19
CA THR A 748 27.76 -30.63 -7.94
C THR A 748 26.54 -31.43 -7.44
N LYS A 749 26.71 -32.34 -6.47
CA LYS A 749 25.59 -33.09 -5.87
C LYS A 749 24.53 -32.13 -5.31
N GLY A 750 23.39 -32.05 -6.01
CA GLY A 750 22.21 -31.29 -5.59
C GLY A 750 22.25 -29.77 -5.89
N LYS A 751 23.37 -29.23 -6.38
CA LYS A 751 23.51 -27.80 -6.71
C LYS A 751 24.07 -27.61 -8.12
N GLN A 752 23.51 -26.66 -8.86
CA GLN A 752 23.99 -26.17 -10.14
C GLN A 752 25.01 -25.06 -9.91
N ARG A 753 26.13 -25.10 -10.64
CA ARG A 753 27.20 -24.09 -10.51
C ARG A 753 26.98 -23.02 -11.58
N LEU A 754 26.70 -21.81 -11.15
CA LEU A 754 26.64 -20.62 -11.99
C LEU A 754 27.98 -19.88 -11.86
N VAL A 755 28.55 -19.45 -12.98
CA VAL A 755 29.80 -18.69 -13.02
C VAL A 755 29.54 -17.37 -13.72
N ILE A 756 29.74 -16.26 -13.03
CA ILE A 756 29.66 -14.91 -13.63
C ILE A 756 31.09 -14.45 -13.86
N THR A 757 31.46 -14.19 -15.11
CA THR A 757 32.78 -13.64 -15.45
C THR A 757 32.66 -12.14 -15.60
N ASP A 758 33.39 -11.38 -14.79
CA ASP A 758 33.37 -9.92 -14.84
C ASP A 758 34.02 -9.36 -16.11
N LEU A 759 34.07 -8.02 -16.21
CA LEU A 759 34.72 -7.31 -17.33
C LEU A 759 36.26 -7.47 -17.33
N ASP A 760 36.85 -7.78 -16.18
CA ASP A 760 38.29 -7.97 -15.98
C ASP A 760 38.73 -9.43 -16.21
N GLY A 761 37.79 -10.34 -16.52
CA GLY A 761 38.02 -11.76 -16.79
C GLY A 761 38.08 -12.65 -15.55
N VAL A 762 37.74 -12.13 -14.36
CA VAL A 762 37.66 -12.89 -13.10
C VAL A 762 36.33 -13.63 -13.03
N ALA A 763 36.41 -14.95 -12.82
CA ALA A 763 35.25 -15.82 -12.70
C ALA A 763 34.79 -15.95 -11.23
N HIS A 764 33.56 -15.53 -10.95
CA HIS A 764 32.90 -15.66 -9.66
C HIS A 764 31.86 -16.78 -9.69
N GLU A 765 31.91 -17.67 -8.70
CA GLU A 765 31.13 -18.91 -8.73
C GLU A 765 30.06 -18.97 -7.64
N TYR A 766 28.87 -19.40 -8.03
CA TYR A 766 27.68 -19.47 -7.21
C TYR A 766 27.04 -20.85 -7.29
N LEU A 767 26.63 -21.40 -6.13
CA LEU A 767 26.00 -22.71 -6.05
C LEU A 767 24.50 -22.56 -5.82
N ILE A 768 23.71 -22.81 -6.86
CA ILE A 768 22.25 -22.68 -6.86
C ILE A 768 21.61 -24.05 -6.63
N PRO A 769 20.66 -24.22 -5.71
CA PRO A 769 19.92 -25.48 -5.57
C PRO A 769 19.22 -25.88 -6.88
N LYS A 770 19.30 -27.15 -7.26
CA LYS A 770 18.80 -27.63 -8.57
C LYS A 770 17.28 -27.53 -8.75
N ASP A 771 16.55 -27.41 -7.66
CA ASP A 771 15.10 -27.18 -7.58
C ASP A 771 14.71 -25.74 -7.91
N LYS A 772 15.63 -24.77 -7.80
CA LYS A 772 15.33 -23.37 -8.09
C LYS A 772 15.37 -23.06 -9.59
N HIS A 773 14.47 -22.18 -10.00
CA HIS A 773 14.37 -21.72 -11.38
C HIS A 773 15.39 -20.61 -11.66
N VAL A 774 16.46 -20.95 -12.40
CA VAL A 774 17.41 -19.95 -12.91
C VAL A 774 16.79 -19.24 -14.11
N MET A 775 16.74 -17.91 -14.06
CA MET A 775 16.21 -17.05 -15.11
C MET A 775 17.23 -16.66 -16.18
N ALA A 776 18.52 -16.60 -15.82
CA ALA A 776 19.59 -16.24 -16.74
C ALA A 776 19.98 -17.41 -17.66
N HIS A 777 20.37 -17.07 -18.90
CA HIS A 777 20.84 -18.02 -19.90
C HIS A 777 22.38 -18.02 -20.01
N ASP A 778 22.92 -19.10 -20.55
CA ASP A 778 24.36 -19.22 -20.84
C ASP A 778 24.77 -18.16 -21.88
N GLY A 779 25.82 -17.39 -21.59
CA GLY A 779 26.29 -16.27 -22.42
C GLY A 779 25.54 -14.94 -22.23
N GLN A 780 24.55 -14.86 -21.32
CA GLN A 780 23.84 -13.61 -21.04
C GLN A 780 24.70 -12.68 -20.18
N VAL A 781 24.76 -11.39 -20.54
CA VAL A 781 25.33 -10.35 -19.67
C VAL A 781 24.28 -9.94 -18.64
N VAL A 782 24.65 -10.00 -17.35
CA VAL A 782 23.82 -9.56 -16.23
C VAL A 782 24.48 -8.40 -15.51
N ASN A 783 23.68 -7.48 -14.99
CA ASN A 783 24.16 -6.36 -14.19
C ASN A 783 24.15 -6.70 -12.69
N LYS A 784 25.09 -6.13 -11.93
CA LYS A 784 25.08 -6.24 -10.46
C LYS A 784 23.72 -5.83 -9.89
N GLY A 785 23.15 -6.70 -9.06
CA GLY A 785 21.84 -6.54 -8.43
C GLY A 785 20.64 -7.01 -9.28
N GLU A 786 20.86 -7.55 -10.47
CA GLU A 786 19.81 -8.15 -11.30
C GLU A 786 19.36 -9.51 -10.75
N VAL A 787 18.08 -9.84 -10.86
CA VAL A 787 17.53 -11.12 -10.38
C VAL A 787 17.91 -12.25 -11.33
N ILE A 788 18.74 -13.18 -10.85
CA ILE A 788 19.20 -14.35 -11.63
C ILE A 788 18.33 -15.57 -11.36
N VAL A 789 17.92 -15.77 -10.12
CA VAL A 789 17.10 -16.93 -9.70
C VAL A 789 15.75 -16.42 -9.22
N ASP A 790 14.70 -17.10 -9.66
CA ASP A 790 13.33 -16.78 -9.27
C ASP A 790 13.13 -16.88 -7.75
N GLY A 791 12.23 -16.04 -7.24
CA GLY A 791 11.93 -15.91 -5.81
C GLY A 791 12.05 -14.47 -5.29
N PRO A 792 11.47 -14.19 -4.10
CA PRO A 792 11.59 -12.90 -3.43
C PRO A 792 13.05 -12.57 -3.13
N ALA A 793 13.45 -11.31 -3.39
CA ALA A 793 14.78 -10.83 -3.10
C ALA A 793 15.04 -10.78 -1.59
N ASP A 794 16.25 -11.16 -1.17
CA ASP A 794 16.69 -11.03 0.21
C ASP A 794 17.03 -9.56 0.53
N PRO A 795 16.40 -8.93 1.55
CA PRO A 795 16.74 -7.58 2.00
C PRO A 795 18.24 -7.36 2.28
N HIS A 796 18.95 -8.38 2.81
CA HIS A 796 20.38 -8.27 3.10
C HIS A 796 21.22 -8.15 1.82
N ASP A 797 20.83 -8.87 0.76
CA ASP A 797 21.49 -8.78 -0.54
C ASP A 797 21.19 -7.45 -1.23
N ILE A 798 19.97 -6.92 -1.09
CA ILE A 798 19.63 -5.59 -1.62
C ILE A 798 20.52 -4.52 -0.98
N LEU A 799 20.69 -4.55 0.35
CA LEU A 799 21.55 -3.58 1.04
C LEU A 799 23.00 -3.66 0.53
N ARG A 800 23.56 -4.87 0.46
CA ARG A 800 24.95 -5.12 0.07
C ARG A 800 25.23 -4.78 -1.39
N LEU A 801 24.27 -5.03 -2.29
CA LEU A 801 24.50 -4.90 -3.73
C LEU A 801 24.00 -3.58 -4.31
N LYS A 802 22.87 -3.06 -3.83
CA LYS A 802 22.19 -1.86 -4.36
C LYS A 802 22.22 -0.66 -3.40
N GLY A 803 22.57 -0.87 -2.13
CA GLY A 803 22.70 0.18 -1.13
C GLY A 803 21.42 0.49 -0.34
N VAL A 804 21.53 1.49 0.53
CA VAL A 804 20.49 1.85 1.51
C VAL A 804 19.22 2.40 0.86
N GLU A 805 19.35 3.24 -0.17
CA GLU A 805 18.21 3.88 -0.81
C GLU A 805 17.27 2.86 -1.48
N GLU A 806 17.85 1.89 -2.18
CA GLU A 806 17.07 0.87 -2.87
C GLU A 806 16.48 -0.17 -1.89
N LEU A 807 17.19 -0.48 -0.79
CA LEU A 807 16.62 -1.27 0.30
C LEU A 807 15.39 -0.58 0.90
N ALA A 808 15.52 0.71 1.21
CA ALA A 808 14.42 1.47 1.81
C ALA A 808 13.22 1.54 0.86
N ARG A 809 13.46 1.79 -0.43
CA ARG A 809 12.41 1.76 -1.45
C ARG A 809 11.72 0.39 -1.52
N TYR A 810 12.49 -0.70 -1.49
CA TYR A 810 11.93 -2.06 -1.51
C TYR A 810 11.06 -2.34 -0.27
N ILE A 811 11.55 -2.05 0.93
CA ILE A 811 10.78 -2.26 2.18
C ILE A 811 9.54 -1.38 2.19
N SER A 812 9.67 -0.09 1.87
CA SER A 812 8.53 0.83 1.82
C SER A 812 7.47 0.36 0.84
N ASN A 813 7.84 0.00 -0.38
CA ASN A 813 6.88 -0.48 -1.38
C ASN A 813 6.21 -1.78 -0.94
N GLU A 814 6.96 -2.81 -0.51
CA GLU A 814 6.39 -4.09 -0.11
C GLU A 814 5.44 -3.97 1.12
N VAL A 815 5.78 -3.10 2.07
CA VAL A 815 4.91 -2.82 3.22
C VAL A 815 3.68 -2.04 2.76
N GLN A 816 3.86 -1.00 1.95
CA GLN A 816 2.75 -0.20 1.40
C GLN A 816 1.80 -1.05 0.59
N ASP A 817 2.26 -1.98 -0.25
CA ASP A 817 1.42 -2.91 -1.02
C ASP A 817 0.41 -3.63 -0.15
N VAL A 818 0.86 -4.10 1.03
CA VAL A 818 -0.02 -4.79 1.98
C VAL A 818 -1.10 -3.86 2.52
N TYR A 819 -0.76 -2.62 2.90
CA TYR A 819 -1.73 -1.65 3.40
C TYR A 819 -2.64 -1.11 2.30
N ARG A 820 -2.11 -0.85 1.11
CA ARG A 820 -2.82 -0.36 -0.09
C ARG A 820 -3.82 -1.38 -0.61
N LEU A 821 -3.47 -2.67 -0.64
CA LEU A 821 -4.39 -3.77 -0.95
C LEU A 821 -5.64 -3.77 -0.06
N GLN A 822 -5.55 -3.18 1.13
CA GLN A 822 -6.65 -3.06 2.08
C GLN A 822 -7.29 -1.66 2.12
N GLY A 823 -6.88 -0.76 1.22
CA GLY A 823 -7.36 0.62 1.16
C GLY A 823 -6.93 1.48 2.35
N VAL A 824 -5.85 1.12 3.04
CA VAL A 824 -5.25 1.93 4.12
C VAL A 824 -4.09 2.72 3.53
N LYS A 825 -4.13 4.05 3.67
CA LYS A 825 -3.06 4.95 3.26
C LYS A 825 -2.16 5.28 4.45
N ILE A 826 -0.86 5.05 4.30
CA ILE A 826 0.19 5.44 5.25
C ILE A 826 1.21 6.27 4.48
N ASN A 827 1.76 7.32 5.08
CA ASN A 827 2.83 8.08 4.43
C ASN A 827 4.19 7.36 4.56
N ASP A 828 4.95 7.32 3.46
CA ASP A 828 6.27 6.68 3.35
C ASP A 828 7.24 7.10 4.48
N LYS A 829 7.14 8.34 4.98
CA LYS A 829 8.02 8.86 6.04
C LYS A 829 8.02 7.99 7.31
N HIS A 830 6.88 7.37 7.64
CA HIS A 830 6.77 6.52 8.83
C HIS A 830 7.57 5.23 8.65
N ILE A 831 7.52 4.62 7.47
CA ILE A 831 8.27 3.40 7.16
C ILE A 831 9.77 3.72 7.05
N GLU A 832 10.12 4.87 6.45
CA GLU A 832 11.50 5.38 6.40
C GLU A 832 12.11 5.55 7.79
N VAL A 833 11.32 6.00 8.78
CA VAL A 833 11.75 6.10 10.18
C VAL A 833 12.05 4.71 10.78
N ILE A 834 11.24 3.68 10.48
CA ILE A 834 11.53 2.31 10.92
C ILE A 834 12.80 1.78 10.26
N VAL A 835 12.94 1.95 8.94
CA VAL A 835 14.10 1.46 8.18
C VAL A 835 15.39 2.14 8.65
N ARG A 836 15.34 3.44 9.02
CA ARG A 836 16.48 4.14 9.65
C ARG A 836 16.95 3.42 10.91
N GLN A 837 16.02 2.95 11.75
CA GLN A 837 16.39 2.21 12.97
C GLN A 837 16.87 0.79 12.70
N MET A 838 16.34 0.13 11.66
CA MET A 838 16.87 -1.17 11.23
C MET A 838 18.32 -1.09 10.75
N LEU A 839 18.75 0.09 10.27
CA LEU A 839 20.11 0.40 9.79
C LEU A 839 20.95 1.18 10.83
N ARG A 840 20.56 1.16 12.11
CA ARG A 840 21.24 1.90 13.19
C ARG A 840 22.66 1.38 13.47
N ARG A 841 22.93 0.10 13.18
CA ARG A 841 24.23 -0.54 13.41
C ARG A 841 25.04 -0.62 12.12
N VAL A 842 26.35 -0.50 12.28
CA VAL A 842 27.34 -0.56 11.19
C VAL A 842 28.48 -1.49 11.58
N THR A 843 29.16 -2.05 10.57
CA THR A 843 30.33 -2.90 10.74
C THR A 843 31.57 -2.19 10.20
N VAL A 844 32.65 -2.16 10.98
CA VAL A 844 33.91 -1.52 10.57
C VAL A 844 34.60 -2.38 9.50
N VAL A 845 34.90 -1.77 8.34
CA VAL A 845 35.60 -2.42 7.22
C VAL A 845 37.10 -2.13 7.30
N ASP A 846 37.47 -0.86 7.45
CA ASP A 846 38.84 -0.39 7.66
C ASP A 846 38.80 0.55 8.88
N PRO A 847 39.48 0.22 9.99
CA PRO A 847 39.50 1.07 11.17
C PRO A 847 40.29 2.37 10.95
N GLY A 848 41.08 2.49 9.86
CA GLY A 848 41.93 3.66 9.63
C GLY A 848 42.90 3.87 10.80
N GLU A 849 42.90 5.07 11.36
CA GLU A 849 43.67 5.43 12.56
C GLU A 849 42.78 5.69 13.78
N THR A 850 41.58 5.12 13.78
CA THR A 850 40.66 5.16 14.93
C THR A 850 40.98 4.07 15.95
N ARG A 851 40.27 4.08 17.09
CA ARG A 851 40.38 3.04 18.14
C ARG A 851 39.73 1.69 17.80
N PHE A 852 39.03 1.59 16.67
CA PHE A 852 38.18 0.45 16.35
C PHE A 852 38.95 -0.74 15.74
N ILE A 853 38.32 -1.91 15.76
CA ILE A 853 38.84 -3.13 15.13
C ILE A 853 38.02 -3.55 13.90
N VAL A 854 38.67 -4.23 12.95
CA VAL A 854 38.01 -4.76 11.74
C VAL A 854 36.91 -5.74 12.15
N GLY A 855 35.70 -5.55 11.62
CA GLY A 855 34.54 -6.38 11.93
C GLY A 855 33.79 -6.01 13.21
N GLU A 856 34.21 -4.96 13.92
CA GLU A 856 33.49 -4.45 15.09
C GLU A 856 32.10 -3.92 14.71
N GLN A 857 31.08 -4.21 15.53
CA GLN A 857 29.71 -3.78 15.32
C GLN A 857 29.35 -2.66 16.29
N LEU A 858 29.16 -1.46 15.76
CA LEU A 858 28.94 -0.26 16.55
C LEU A 858 27.69 0.46 16.09
N GLU A 859 27.20 1.37 16.92
CA GLU A 859 26.14 2.28 16.50
C GLU A 859 26.70 3.32 15.51
N ARG A 860 25.91 3.66 14.48
CA ARG A 860 26.30 4.65 13.47
C ARG A 860 26.73 5.99 14.10
N ALA A 861 26.06 6.43 15.17
CA ALA A 861 26.42 7.68 15.83
C ALA A 861 27.83 7.64 16.44
N GLU A 862 28.21 6.54 17.08
CA GLU A 862 29.50 6.41 17.76
C GLU A 862 30.68 6.44 16.79
N ILE A 863 30.58 5.72 15.67
CA ILE A 863 31.66 5.73 14.66
C ILE A 863 31.83 7.10 14.01
N LEU A 864 30.71 7.82 13.79
CA LEU A 864 30.75 9.14 13.19
C LEU A 864 31.34 10.17 14.14
N ASP A 865 30.97 10.12 15.42
CA ASP A 865 31.54 11.00 16.44
C ASP A 865 33.05 10.78 16.62
N GLU A 866 33.52 9.53 16.52
CA GLU A 866 34.96 9.23 16.58
C GLU A 866 35.68 9.65 15.31
N ASN A 867 35.08 9.43 14.14
CA ASN A 867 35.62 9.89 12.86
C ASN A 867 35.78 11.41 12.83
N ASP A 868 34.81 12.17 13.35
CA ASP A 868 34.89 13.63 13.39
C ASP A 868 36.08 14.11 14.24
N LYS A 869 36.37 13.44 15.37
CA LYS A 869 37.56 13.75 16.20
C LYS A 869 38.86 13.44 15.47
N VAL A 870 38.94 12.26 14.86
CA VAL A 870 40.15 11.79 14.16
C VAL A 870 40.42 12.65 12.92
N VAL A 871 39.37 13.09 12.21
CA VAL A 871 39.47 14.05 11.10
C VAL A 871 39.92 15.44 11.60
N ALA A 872 39.43 15.90 12.75
CA ALA A 872 39.90 17.15 13.36
C ALA A 872 41.39 17.09 13.77
N GLU A 873 41.90 15.90 14.10
CA GLU A 873 43.32 15.62 14.34
C GLU A 873 44.13 15.41 13.04
N GLY A 874 43.49 15.44 11.86
CA GLY A 874 44.14 15.25 10.55
C GLY A 874 44.48 13.80 10.20
N LYS A 875 43.92 12.83 10.93
CA LYS A 875 44.16 11.39 10.76
C LYS A 875 43.12 10.74 9.84
N LYS A 876 43.39 9.50 9.41
CA LYS A 876 42.50 8.74 8.51
C LYS A 876 41.28 8.19 9.28
N PRO A 877 40.03 8.55 8.91
CA PRO A 877 38.83 8.02 9.56
C PRO A 877 38.57 6.55 9.22
N ALA A 878 37.77 5.88 10.04
CA ALA A 878 37.30 4.52 9.80
C ALA A 878 36.21 4.48 8.72
N THR A 879 36.24 3.47 7.86
CA THR A 879 35.19 3.17 6.88
C THR A 879 34.31 2.02 7.38
N PHE A 880 33.02 2.07 7.10
CA PHE A 880 32.05 1.10 7.59
C PHE A 880 30.98 0.76 6.56
N ASP A 881 30.38 -0.41 6.74
CA ASP A 881 29.20 -0.85 5.99
C ASP A 881 27.97 -0.93 6.90
N TYR A 882 26.80 -0.59 6.36
CA TYR A 882 25.54 -0.71 7.07
C TYR A 882 25.17 -2.17 7.32
N MET A 883 24.65 -2.44 8.52
CA MET A 883 24.11 -3.75 8.88
C MET A 883 22.59 -3.66 9.03
N LEU A 884 21.88 -4.51 8.28
CA LEU A 884 20.44 -4.65 8.43
C LEU A 884 20.11 -5.54 9.62
N LEU A 885 19.44 -5.00 10.63
CA LEU A 885 18.95 -5.77 11.77
C LEU A 885 17.41 -5.75 11.81
N GLY A 886 16.80 -6.89 12.07
CA GLY A 886 15.38 -6.97 12.35
C GLY A 886 15.02 -6.21 13.63
N ILE A 887 13.80 -5.67 13.70
CA ILE A 887 13.35 -4.82 14.81
C ILE A 887 13.56 -5.48 16.20
N THR A 888 13.33 -6.78 16.36
CA THR A 888 13.54 -7.45 17.66
C THR A 888 15.03 -7.48 18.06
N LYS A 889 15.93 -7.67 17.09
CA LYS A 889 17.37 -7.69 17.36
C LYS A 889 17.90 -6.27 17.57
N ALA A 890 17.39 -5.31 16.80
CA ALA A 890 17.74 -3.90 16.95
C ALA A 890 17.37 -3.34 18.34
N SER A 891 16.18 -3.69 18.88
CA SER A 891 15.76 -3.22 20.22
C SER A 891 16.60 -3.80 21.36
N LEU A 892 17.06 -5.05 21.25
CA LEU A 892 17.94 -5.70 22.22
C LEU A 892 19.37 -5.15 22.20
N SER A 893 19.79 -4.58 21.07
CA SER A 893 21.12 -3.99 20.88
C SER A 893 21.14 -2.47 21.08
N THR A 894 20.21 -1.94 21.88
CA THR A 894 20.18 -0.53 22.27
C THR A 894 21.25 -0.23 23.33
N ASP A 895 21.76 1.01 23.34
CA ASP A 895 22.80 1.42 24.29
C ASP A 895 22.28 1.49 25.74
N SER A 896 21.01 1.85 25.91
CA SER A 896 20.38 1.84 27.22
C SER A 896 20.07 0.41 27.66
N PHE A 897 20.82 -0.06 28.65
CA PHE A 897 20.53 -1.35 29.28
C PHE A 897 19.22 -1.32 30.08
N ILE A 898 18.79 -0.15 30.58
CA ILE A 898 17.51 0.00 31.30
C ILE A 898 16.34 -0.22 30.33
N SER A 899 16.40 0.42 29.16
CA SER A 899 15.40 0.25 28.11
C SER A 899 15.38 -1.19 27.59
N ALA A 900 16.55 -1.75 27.25
CA ALA A 900 16.68 -3.13 26.77
C ALA A 900 16.14 -4.16 27.80
N ALA A 901 16.46 -3.98 29.08
CA ALA A 901 16.03 -4.89 30.15
C ALA A 901 14.51 -4.92 30.36
N SER A 902 13.81 -3.82 30.02
CA SER A 902 12.35 -3.72 30.09
C SER A 902 11.62 -4.42 28.94
N PHE A 903 12.32 -4.76 27.86
CA PHE A 903 11.73 -5.37 26.68
C PHE A 903 11.58 -6.89 26.81
N GLN A 904 12.70 -7.61 26.68
CA GLN A 904 12.80 -9.08 26.72
C GLN A 904 14.19 -9.50 27.21
N GLU A 905 14.31 -10.74 27.68
CA GLU A 905 15.58 -11.33 28.11
C GLU A 905 16.33 -10.54 29.21
N THR A 906 15.57 -9.96 30.15
CA THR A 906 16.06 -9.09 31.24
C THR A 906 17.31 -9.65 31.93
N THR A 907 17.34 -10.94 32.25
CA THR A 907 18.50 -11.57 32.91
C THR A 907 19.77 -11.47 32.07
N ARG A 908 19.69 -11.77 30.76
CA ARG A 908 20.84 -11.71 29.85
C ARG A 908 21.37 -10.27 29.75
N VAL A 909 20.47 -9.31 29.54
CA VAL A 909 20.81 -7.89 29.39
C VAL A 909 21.50 -7.35 30.66
N LEU A 910 20.94 -7.64 31.84
CA LEU A 910 21.51 -7.16 33.10
C LEU A 910 22.84 -7.83 33.43
N THR A 911 23.02 -9.12 33.12
CA THR A 911 24.31 -9.81 33.30
C THR A 911 25.39 -9.19 32.40
N GLU A 912 25.09 -8.94 31.13
CA GLU A 912 26.03 -8.30 30.20
C GLU A 912 26.39 -6.88 30.65
N ALA A 913 25.39 -6.07 31.03
CA ALA A 913 25.59 -4.72 31.52
C ALA A 913 26.44 -4.70 32.81
N ALA A 914 26.23 -5.65 33.72
CA ALA A 914 27.01 -5.78 34.95
C ALA A 914 28.45 -6.19 34.69
N ILE A 915 28.70 -7.13 33.78
CA ILE A 915 30.06 -7.58 33.41
C ILE A 915 30.84 -6.43 32.75
N MET A 916 30.20 -5.66 31.87
CA MET A 916 30.82 -4.54 31.17
C MET A 916 30.90 -3.26 32.02
N GLY A 917 30.26 -3.22 33.19
CA GLY A 917 30.14 -2.00 34.00
C GLY A 917 29.43 -0.86 33.26
N LYS A 918 28.42 -1.17 32.43
CA LYS A 918 27.73 -0.17 31.60
C LYS A 918 27.08 0.91 32.47
N ARG A 919 27.18 2.15 31.98
CA ARG A 919 26.51 3.33 32.55
C ARG A 919 25.48 3.84 31.55
N ASP A 920 24.30 4.18 32.05
CA ASP A 920 23.19 4.71 31.25
C ASP A 920 23.11 6.23 31.39
N GLU A 921 23.06 6.93 30.26
CA GLU A 921 22.98 8.41 30.21
C GLU A 921 21.54 8.94 30.12
N LEU A 922 20.52 8.07 30.19
CA LEU A 922 19.09 8.41 30.21
C LEU A 922 18.66 9.32 29.04
N ARG A 923 19.14 9.00 27.84
CA ARG A 923 18.87 9.79 26.62
C ARG A 923 17.51 9.45 25.97
N GLY A 924 16.99 8.26 26.20
CA GLY A 924 15.77 7.74 25.63
C GLY A 924 14.52 8.06 26.45
N LEU A 925 13.35 7.77 25.86
CA LEU A 925 12.06 7.99 26.51
C LEU A 925 11.86 7.02 27.68
N LYS A 926 12.15 5.74 27.47
CA LYS A 926 11.76 4.65 28.36
C LYS A 926 12.52 4.65 29.67
N GLU A 927 13.82 4.94 29.65
CA GLU A 927 14.60 5.04 30.88
C GLU A 927 14.06 6.16 31.78
N ASN A 928 13.74 7.32 31.20
CA ASN A 928 13.20 8.44 31.97
C ASN A 928 11.82 8.12 32.56
N VAL A 929 10.96 7.40 31.83
CA VAL A 929 9.68 6.91 32.37
C VAL A 929 9.91 5.95 33.56
N ILE A 930 10.82 4.99 33.43
CA ILE A 930 11.10 3.99 34.48
C ILE A 930 11.67 4.66 35.76
N VAL A 931 12.53 5.66 35.61
CA VAL A 931 13.15 6.39 36.73
C VAL A 931 12.23 7.49 37.28
N GLY A 932 11.10 7.78 36.63
CA GLY A 932 10.14 8.81 37.06
C GLY A 932 10.60 10.24 36.77
N ARG A 933 11.32 10.45 35.67
CA ARG A 933 11.78 11.78 35.18
C ARG A 933 10.96 12.23 33.97
N LEU A 934 11.04 13.54 33.67
CA LEU A 934 10.50 14.10 32.43
C LEU A 934 11.17 13.44 31.22
N ILE A 935 10.35 13.01 30.26
CA ILE A 935 10.84 12.39 29.03
C ILE A 935 11.59 13.41 28.15
N PRO A 936 12.65 13.02 27.41
CA PRO A 936 13.40 13.90 26.51
C PRO A 936 12.68 14.17 25.17
N ALA A 937 11.38 14.41 25.23
CA ALA A 937 10.52 14.81 24.11
C ALA A 937 9.48 15.84 24.58
N GLY A 938 8.86 16.52 23.63
CA GLY A 938 7.83 17.53 23.86
C GLY A 938 8.28 18.58 24.88
N THR A 939 7.45 18.79 25.89
CA THR A 939 7.70 19.72 27.01
C THR A 939 8.96 19.36 27.81
N GLY A 940 9.29 18.07 27.92
CA GLY A 940 10.47 17.61 28.65
C GLY A 940 11.79 17.83 27.92
N LEU A 941 11.80 17.90 26.58
CA LEU A 941 13.02 18.25 25.82
C LEU A 941 13.49 19.66 26.17
N ALA A 942 12.56 20.61 26.33
CA ALA A 942 12.89 21.98 26.74
C ALA A 942 13.57 22.01 28.12
N TYR A 943 13.12 21.17 29.06
CA TYR A 943 13.73 20.99 30.37
C TYR A 943 15.16 20.43 30.26
N HIS A 944 15.36 19.35 29.50
CA HIS A 944 16.67 18.72 29.30
C HIS A 944 17.67 19.65 28.61
N ASN A 945 17.24 20.39 27.58
CA ASN A 945 18.08 21.37 26.90
C ASN A 945 18.51 22.52 27.82
N THR A 946 17.60 23.01 28.66
CA THR A 946 17.91 24.06 29.63
C THR A 946 18.92 23.56 30.66
N ARG A 947 18.72 22.34 31.17
CA ARG A 947 19.65 21.70 32.11
C ARG A 947 21.03 21.47 31.48
N LYS A 948 21.08 21.01 30.23
CA LYS A 948 22.35 20.81 29.51
C LYS A 948 23.10 22.13 29.34
N ARG A 949 22.42 23.19 28.89
CA ARG A 949 23.02 24.54 28.79
C ARG A 949 23.56 25.05 30.13
N GLN A 950 22.85 24.80 31.23
CA GLN A 950 23.31 25.19 32.58
C GLN A 950 24.54 24.39 33.02
N ALA A 951 24.59 23.09 32.71
CA ALA A 951 25.75 22.24 32.99
C ALA A 951 26.97 22.67 32.15
N ASP A 952 26.78 22.88 30.84
CA ASP A 952 27.83 23.35 29.92
C ASP A 952 28.37 24.72 30.37
N ALA A 953 27.48 25.63 30.79
CA ALA A 953 27.88 26.92 31.34
C ALA A 953 28.66 26.80 32.66
N ALA A 954 28.29 25.86 33.53
CA ALA A 954 29.00 25.60 34.78
C ALA A 954 30.38 24.97 34.55
N GLU A 955 30.53 24.08 33.56
CA GLU A 955 31.83 23.53 33.16
C GLU A 955 32.74 24.61 32.53
N LEU A 956 32.18 25.48 31.67
CA LEU A 956 32.91 26.63 31.13
C LEU A 956 33.38 27.58 32.24
N LEU A 957 32.53 27.84 33.25
CA LEU A 957 32.88 28.65 34.41
C LEU A 957 33.99 27.99 35.26
N ALA A 958 33.90 26.68 35.51
CA ALA A 958 34.92 25.92 36.23
C ALA A 958 36.25 25.83 35.47
N ALA A 959 36.23 25.80 34.13
CA ALA A 959 37.42 25.84 33.29
C ALA A 959 38.07 27.25 33.24
N THR A 960 37.35 28.30 33.67
CA THR A 960 37.86 29.68 33.74
C THR A 960 38.30 30.14 35.12
N GLU A 961 38.20 29.31 36.17
CA GLU A 961 38.83 29.63 37.46
C GLU A 961 40.36 29.45 37.34
N PRO A 962 41.18 30.49 37.63
CA PRO A 962 42.62 30.34 37.60
C PRO A 962 43.05 29.45 38.76
N VAL A 963 43.85 28.42 38.45
CA VAL A 963 44.60 27.64 39.43
C VAL A 963 45.38 28.61 40.31
N ALA A 964 44.97 28.76 41.57
CA ALA A 964 45.72 29.54 42.54
C ALA A 964 47.12 28.92 42.67
N GLU A 965 48.15 29.69 42.30
CA GLU A 965 49.55 29.31 42.43
C GLU A 965 49.87 28.88 43.87
N GLU A 966 50.42 27.67 44.00
CA GLU A 966 51.07 27.22 45.23
C GLU A 966 52.23 28.17 45.57
N ALA A 967 52.14 28.83 46.72
CA ALA A 967 53.23 29.60 47.28
C ALA A 967 54.42 28.68 47.63
N PRO A 968 55.69 29.10 47.40
CA PRO A 968 56.84 28.26 47.64
C PRO A 968 57.11 28.11 49.14
N ALA A 969 57.57 26.91 49.51
CA ALA A 969 58.02 26.57 50.86
C ALA A 969 59.14 27.53 51.32
N GLY A 970 58.85 28.35 52.33
CA GLY A 970 59.82 29.11 53.10
C GLY A 970 60.21 28.36 54.38
N GLU A 971 61.51 28.25 54.60
CA GLU A 971 62.16 27.55 55.70
C GLU A 971 61.73 28.00 57.10
N SER A 972 61.83 27.04 58.02
CA SER A 972 61.82 27.13 59.48
C SER A 972 62.23 28.47 60.12
N GLN A 973 61.45 28.94 61.10
CA GLN A 973 61.98 29.43 62.39
C GLN A 973 60.93 29.36 63.51
N GLN A 974 61.36 28.74 64.63
CA GLN A 974 60.68 28.67 65.93
C GLN A 974 60.39 30.07 66.49
N VAL A 975 59.36 30.22 67.33
CA VAL A 975 59.47 30.62 68.76
C VAL A 975 58.08 30.59 69.43
N ALA A 976 58.04 29.89 70.57
CA ALA A 976 57.08 29.90 71.70
C ALA A 976 55.63 29.43 71.47
#